data_AF-A0A8J2QDP7-F1
#
_entry.id   AF-A0A8J2QDP7-F1
#
_cell.length_a   1.000
_cell.length_b   1.000
_cell.length_c   1.000
_cell.angle_alpha   90.00
_cell.angle_beta   90.00
_cell.angle_gamma   90.00
#
_symmetry.space_group_name_H-M   'P 1'
#
loop_
_entity.id
_entity.type
_entity.pdbx_description
1 polymer ?
#
loop_
_entity_poly.entity_id
_entity_poly.type
_entity_poly.pdbx_seq_one_letter_code
_entity_poly.pdbx_strand_id
1 'polypeptide(L)'
;MNIENVPNMVVLATDIAYFNGECQSCKYDLDFQGTSIDFVDITNTFHSECKDLFISCLWDDKPMNCCQHFNSIQTEFGRCFSMNNKQIEVKNPMYYIASSNQRKLGTLQLELSANSEAFLHSQEDVPYWNIEYDRRLSIPFGSSGSIHFSIVDVINDPDVSFTPPEVRKCRFPNELPENFLGYKHYSYSTCIINCRIEAQLEICNCTSHLAPVEFKPRYCDLDGLKCLTKYYGILKKLKVPGFNETGLNCDCLSSCVEPDYNIVARKTSESENEVKSGSVKFILSNQPYEIVTRQVARTTLDLVVAMGNCFGLGFGVADFTTQLSQLYERHSSELQLLVANFRKRNSELRKERASCPSSLFHTWETLLQEVEADVVGYTNAATSLERVVAAPLIDKTFHMKVQARKLFAHREGCEVILGKADDQLNKSRQDYRSAFLNYCSNSNPTNLAIYYDSHNNYVQQLTATNAMIEQYHRHTLPTILQELEEILTDVTTAVSDAICQEGEIITDKTNNQLRRYESLCAQARAVSSTADLAHLARTLLTSTPPIRTPKRAFLPPYPPEPDDPPIDVPAETMPPVLRGEMLLDRMGGGQARLSYEQLKKDAIDLEAQIKMLQDGLDALARIQARSLESNLYAKVNEIQEEISLKKYDYRATQLHLAAVRAQDFLISPS
;
A
#
# COMPACT_ATOMS: atom_id res chain seq x y z
N MET A 1 25.89 -41.18 -49.55
CA MET A 1 24.77 -40.64 -48.75
C MET A 1 23.79 -39.99 -49.69
N ASN A 2 22.55 -40.50 -49.77
CA ASN A 2 21.48 -39.90 -50.57
C ASN A 2 21.05 -38.57 -49.94
N ILE A 3 20.99 -37.53 -50.77
CA ILE A 3 20.66 -36.14 -50.38
C ILE A 3 19.19 -36.02 -49.90
N GLU A 4 18.34 -37.00 -50.20
CA GLU A 4 16.92 -37.02 -49.80
C GLU A 4 16.66 -37.38 -48.32
N ASN A 5 17.63 -37.96 -47.59
CA ASN A 5 17.45 -38.33 -46.16
C ASN A 5 17.91 -37.25 -45.16
N VAL A 6 18.53 -36.16 -45.64
CA VAL A 6 19.07 -35.09 -44.78
C VAL A 6 17.98 -34.33 -43.99
N PRO A 7 16.79 -34.01 -44.55
CA PRO A 7 15.74 -33.32 -43.80
C PRO A 7 15.22 -34.13 -42.60
N ASN A 8 15.14 -35.46 -42.73
CA ASN A 8 14.64 -36.34 -41.67
C ASN A 8 15.63 -36.47 -40.49
N MET A 9 16.93 -36.37 -40.74
CA MET A 9 17.95 -36.44 -39.69
C MET A 9 18.01 -35.17 -38.83
N VAL A 10 17.79 -33.98 -39.41
CA VAL A 10 17.77 -32.73 -38.65
C VAL A 10 16.55 -32.67 -37.71
N VAL A 11 15.39 -33.13 -38.18
CA VAL A 11 14.18 -33.24 -37.36
C VAL A 11 14.40 -34.24 -36.21
N LEU A 12 14.99 -35.41 -36.48
CA LEU A 12 15.34 -36.37 -35.44
C LEU A 12 16.31 -35.79 -34.40
N ALA A 13 17.39 -35.14 -34.85
CA ALA A 13 18.35 -34.53 -33.94
C ALA A 13 17.72 -33.42 -33.09
N THR A 14 16.76 -32.68 -33.64
CA THR A 14 16.00 -31.64 -32.91
C THR A 14 15.09 -32.25 -31.85
N ASP A 15 14.33 -33.31 -32.18
CA ASP A 15 13.47 -34.03 -31.22
C ASP A 15 14.30 -34.66 -30.09
N ILE A 16 15.49 -35.20 -30.39
CA ILE A 16 16.42 -35.73 -29.38
C ILE A 16 16.98 -34.60 -28.51
N ALA A 17 17.45 -33.50 -29.13
CA ALA A 17 18.06 -32.39 -28.39
C ALA A 17 17.07 -31.71 -27.43
N TYR A 18 15.81 -31.55 -27.82
CA TYR A 18 14.77 -30.90 -27.03
C TYR A 18 13.70 -31.90 -26.56
N PHE A 19 14.13 -33.13 -26.26
CA PHE A 19 13.22 -34.20 -25.83
C PHE A 19 12.42 -33.78 -24.60
N ASN A 20 11.11 -33.66 -24.76
CA ASN A 20 10.18 -33.21 -23.72
C ASN A 20 9.28 -34.36 -23.22
N GLY A 21 9.70 -35.60 -23.48
CA GLY A 21 8.94 -36.82 -23.19
C GLY A 21 8.34 -37.47 -24.43
N GLU A 22 8.26 -36.78 -25.56
CA GLU A 22 7.82 -37.33 -26.85
C GLU A 22 8.87 -37.14 -27.93
N CYS A 23 9.11 -38.18 -28.73
CA CYS A 23 9.91 -38.10 -29.94
C CYS A 23 9.09 -38.66 -31.12
N GLN A 24 8.49 -37.78 -31.92
CA GLN A 24 7.64 -38.19 -33.03
C GLN A 24 8.47 -38.77 -34.17
N SER A 25 9.63 -38.17 -34.43
CA SER A 25 10.58 -38.64 -35.45
C SER A 25 11.26 -39.96 -35.09
N CYS A 26 11.36 -40.32 -33.81
CA CYS A 26 11.90 -41.61 -33.38
C CYS A 26 11.05 -42.80 -33.83
N LYS A 27 9.81 -42.60 -34.29
CA LYS A 27 8.94 -43.68 -34.78
C LYS A 27 9.31 -44.19 -36.18
N TYR A 28 10.10 -43.43 -36.94
CA TYR A 28 10.50 -43.83 -38.28
C TYR A 28 11.70 -44.78 -38.20
N ASP A 29 11.63 -45.94 -38.85
CA ASP A 29 12.76 -46.86 -38.98
C ASP A 29 13.79 -46.24 -39.95
N LEU A 30 14.73 -45.50 -39.37
CA LEU A 30 15.88 -44.96 -40.09
C LEU A 30 16.99 -46.02 -40.08
N ASP A 31 17.37 -46.48 -41.27
CA ASP A 31 18.36 -47.53 -41.48
C ASP A 31 19.78 -46.99 -41.18
N PHE A 32 20.13 -46.89 -39.89
CA PHE A 32 21.45 -46.48 -39.42
C PHE A 32 22.44 -47.64 -39.57
N GLN A 33 23.05 -47.78 -40.74
CA GLN A 33 24.17 -48.68 -40.93
C GLN A 33 25.40 -48.20 -40.13
N GLY A 34 25.54 -48.69 -38.89
CA GLY A 34 26.85 -48.87 -38.23
C GLY A 34 27.44 -47.69 -37.45
N THR A 35 26.77 -46.55 -37.31
CA THR A 35 27.22 -45.45 -36.42
C THR A 35 26.41 -45.44 -35.13
N SER A 36 27.07 -45.71 -34.00
CA SER A 36 26.52 -45.42 -32.67
C SER A 36 26.35 -43.91 -32.52
N ILE A 37 25.12 -43.46 -32.28
CA ILE A 37 24.78 -42.05 -32.09
C ILE A 37 24.77 -41.78 -30.59
N ASP A 38 25.67 -40.92 -30.10
CA ASP A 38 25.60 -40.43 -28.73
C ASP A 38 24.62 -39.26 -28.66
N PHE A 39 23.48 -39.47 -28.00
CA PHE A 39 22.46 -38.42 -27.83
C PHE A 39 22.96 -37.25 -26.99
N VAL A 40 23.94 -37.45 -26.11
CA VAL A 40 24.55 -36.37 -25.32
C VAL A 40 25.31 -35.41 -26.25
N ASP A 41 26.02 -35.94 -27.25
CA ASP A 41 26.73 -35.12 -28.24
C ASP A 41 25.76 -34.34 -29.14
N ILE A 42 24.64 -34.95 -29.52
CA ILE A 42 23.56 -34.24 -30.23
C ILE A 42 23.04 -33.10 -29.38
N THR A 43 22.63 -33.37 -28.14
CA THR A 43 22.12 -32.34 -27.22
C THR A 43 23.13 -31.21 -27.03
N ASN A 44 24.41 -31.53 -26.82
CA ASN A 44 25.48 -30.54 -26.67
C ASN A 44 25.69 -29.66 -27.91
N THR A 45 25.42 -30.19 -29.10
CA THR A 45 25.55 -29.44 -30.36
C THR A 45 24.40 -28.45 -30.57
N PHE A 46 23.19 -28.81 -30.14
CA PHE A 46 21.99 -27.97 -30.30
C PHE A 46 21.80 -26.99 -29.13
N HIS A 47 22.23 -27.36 -27.91
CA HIS A 47 22.08 -26.51 -26.74
C HIS A 47 23.18 -25.45 -26.70
N SER A 48 22.78 -24.18 -26.75
CA SER A 48 23.69 -23.04 -26.69
C SER A 48 24.51 -23.02 -25.40
N GLU A 49 25.78 -22.62 -25.48
CA GLU A 49 26.55 -22.26 -24.29
C GLU A 49 26.05 -20.93 -23.71
N CYS A 50 26.38 -20.64 -22.45
CA CYS A 50 25.93 -19.42 -21.77
C CYS A 50 26.27 -18.15 -22.56
N LYS A 51 27.50 -18.07 -23.10
CA LYS A 51 28.01 -16.92 -23.85
C LYS A 51 27.25 -16.66 -25.16
N ASP A 52 26.62 -17.71 -25.70
CA ASP A 52 25.90 -17.66 -26.96
C ASP A 52 24.41 -17.39 -26.72
N LEU A 53 23.85 -17.83 -25.58
CA LEU A 53 22.46 -17.61 -25.20
C LEU A 53 22.20 -16.21 -24.64
N PHE A 54 23.01 -15.76 -23.67
CA PHE A 54 22.80 -14.49 -22.98
C PHE A 54 23.49 -13.34 -23.73
N ILE A 55 22.70 -12.39 -24.22
CA ILE A 55 23.20 -11.16 -24.85
C ILE A 55 23.56 -10.13 -23.78
N SER A 56 22.65 -9.89 -22.84
CA SER A 56 22.87 -8.95 -21.74
C SER A 56 22.03 -9.33 -20.51
N CYS A 57 22.54 -8.97 -19.32
CA CYS A 57 21.83 -9.13 -18.06
C CYS A 57 21.92 -7.83 -17.26
N LEU A 58 20.79 -7.40 -16.73
CA LEU A 58 20.67 -6.20 -15.92
C LEU A 58 20.02 -6.56 -14.57
N TRP A 59 20.61 -6.05 -13.48
CA TRP A 59 20.00 -6.04 -12.16
C TRP A 59 19.72 -4.58 -11.76
N ASP A 60 18.45 -4.22 -11.61
CA ASP A 60 18.00 -2.84 -11.30
C ASP A 60 18.54 -1.78 -12.27
N ASP A 61 18.56 -2.13 -13.57
CA ASP A 61 19.13 -1.37 -14.69
C ASP A 61 20.67 -1.25 -14.67
N LYS A 62 21.37 -2.03 -13.85
CA LYS A 62 22.84 -2.10 -13.85
C LYS A 62 23.32 -3.38 -14.54
N PRO A 63 24.30 -3.28 -15.46
CA PRO A 63 24.83 -4.44 -16.14
C PRO A 63 25.52 -5.40 -15.16
N MET A 64 25.29 -6.69 -15.37
CA MET A 64 25.96 -7.78 -14.64
C MET A 64 26.47 -8.84 -15.63
N ASN A 65 27.50 -9.60 -15.22
CA ASN A 65 28.04 -10.67 -16.03
C ASN A 65 27.13 -11.91 -15.94
N CYS A 66 26.31 -12.15 -16.97
CA CYS A 66 25.38 -13.28 -17.02
C CYS A 66 26.04 -14.61 -16.62
N CYS A 67 27.13 -14.98 -17.29
CA CYS A 67 27.76 -16.30 -17.14
C CYS A 67 28.59 -16.46 -15.86
N GLN A 68 28.78 -15.38 -15.09
CA GLN A 68 29.35 -15.47 -13.75
C GLN A 68 28.28 -15.85 -12.71
N HIS A 69 27.01 -15.52 -12.95
CA HIS A 69 25.92 -15.71 -12.00
C HIS A 69 24.95 -16.81 -12.40
N PHE A 70 24.74 -17.01 -13.70
CA PHE A 70 23.96 -18.08 -14.28
C PHE A 70 24.86 -19.27 -14.59
N ASN A 71 24.81 -20.27 -13.73
CA ASN A 71 25.62 -21.48 -13.85
C ASN A 71 24.82 -22.60 -14.51
N SER A 72 25.50 -23.44 -15.28
CA SER A 72 24.90 -24.59 -15.96
C SER A 72 24.38 -25.60 -14.94
N ILE A 73 23.16 -26.08 -15.12
CA ILE A 73 22.53 -27.16 -14.34
C ILE A 73 21.83 -28.12 -15.29
N GLN A 74 21.96 -29.42 -15.02
CA GLN A 74 21.25 -30.46 -15.77
C GLN A 74 19.82 -30.58 -15.25
N THR A 75 18.83 -30.66 -16.15
CA THR A 75 17.39 -30.69 -15.81
C THR A 75 16.64 -31.67 -16.71
N GLU A 76 15.33 -31.86 -16.50
CA GLU A 76 14.48 -32.66 -17.41
C GLU A 76 14.32 -32.05 -18.81
N PHE A 77 14.75 -30.80 -19.00
CA PHE A 77 14.80 -30.11 -20.29
C PHE A 77 16.22 -30.09 -20.91
N GLY A 78 17.17 -30.77 -20.26
CA GLY A 78 18.58 -30.74 -20.60
C GLY A 78 19.34 -29.62 -19.88
N ARG A 79 20.33 -29.03 -20.56
CA ARG A 79 21.16 -27.98 -19.97
C ARG A 79 20.35 -26.68 -19.81
N CYS A 80 20.16 -26.25 -18.58
CA CYS A 80 19.64 -24.92 -18.25
C CYS A 80 20.70 -24.09 -17.54
N PHE A 81 20.45 -22.79 -17.42
CA PHE A 81 21.29 -21.89 -16.64
C PHE A 81 20.48 -21.29 -15.50
N SER A 82 20.95 -21.47 -14.27
CA SER A 82 20.26 -21.03 -13.06
C SER A 82 21.16 -20.14 -12.19
N MET A 83 20.56 -19.12 -11.60
CA MET A 83 21.21 -18.16 -10.71
C MET A 83 20.71 -18.37 -9.28
N ASN A 84 21.58 -18.16 -8.28
CA ASN A 84 21.26 -18.34 -6.85
C ASN A 84 20.76 -19.77 -6.49
N ASN A 85 21.15 -20.79 -7.25
CA ASN A 85 20.73 -22.17 -7.04
C ASN A 85 21.78 -22.94 -6.22
N LYS A 86 21.37 -23.57 -5.11
CA LYS A 86 22.26 -24.30 -4.20
C LYS A 86 22.59 -25.72 -4.67
N GLN A 87 21.88 -26.26 -5.64
CA GLN A 87 22.28 -27.52 -6.29
C GLN A 87 23.63 -27.40 -6.99
N ILE A 88 24.07 -26.16 -7.28
CA ILE A 88 25.31 -25.84 -7.96
C ILE A 88 26.36 -25.40 -6.93
N GLU A 89 27.44 -26.17 -6.80
CA GLU A 89 28.57 -25.79 -5.95
C GLU A 89 29.44 -24.72 -6.61
N VAL A 90 29.31 -23.48 -6.12
CA VAL A 90 30.12 -22.35 -6.56
C VAL A 90 31.15 -21.99 -5.50
N LYS A 91 32.43 -21.90 -5.87
CA LYS A 91 33.49 -21.36 -4.99
C LYS A 91 33.27 -19.86 -4.80
N ASN A 92 32.95 -19.42 -3.57
CA ASN A 92 32.60 -18.04 -3.21
C ASN A 92 31.36 -17.50 -3.96
N PRO A 93 30.16 -17.94 -3.59
CA PRO A 93 28.95 -17.49 -4.27
C PRO A 93 28.71 -15.99 -4.05
N MET A 94 28.49 -15.27 -5.16
CA MET A 94 28.02 -13.88 -5.15
C MET A 94 26.53 -13.86 -5.49
N TYR A 95 25.71 -13.43 -4.55
CA TYR A 95 24.26 -13.39 -4.69
C TYR A 95 23.79 -11.98 -5.05
N TYR A 96 22.93 -11.88 -6.06
CA TYR A 96 22.06 -10.71 -6.25
C TYR A 96 20.80 -10.93 -5.43
N ILE A 97 20.60 -10.05 -4.45
CA ILE A 97 19.52 -10.15 -3.46
C ILE A 97 18.73 -8.84 -3.50
N ALA A 98 17.41 -8.96 -3.63
CA ALA A 98 16.47 -7.87 -3.41
C ALA A 98 16.62 -7.33 -1.98
N SER A 99 16.83 -6.02 -1.82
CA SER A 99 17.05 -5.41 -0.50
C SER A 99 16.02 -4.31 -0.22
N SER A 100 15.40 -4.38 0.95
CA SER A 100 14.51 -3.35 1.49
C SER A 100 15.19 -1.98 1.68
N ASN A 101 16.52 -1.96 1.79
CA ASN A 101 17.28 -0.73 1.96
C ASN A 101 17.54 0.01 0.63
N GLN A 102 17.15 -0.57 -0.51
CA GLN A 102 17.34 0.02 -1.82
C GLN A 102 16.04 0.65 -2.33
N ARG A 103 16.17 1.76 -3.09
CA ARG A 103 15.01 2.45 -3.69
C ARG A 103 14.29 1.60 -4.75
N LYS A 104 14.99 0.65 -5.37
CA LYS A 104 14.40 -0.35 -6.27
C LYS A 104 14.40 -1.69 -5.53
N LEU A 105 13.27 -2.39 -5.60
CA LEU A 105 13.05 -3.62 -4.86
C LEU A 105 13.77 -4.83 -5.48
N GLY A 106 14.14 -4.76 -6.76
CA GLY A 106 14.82 -5.82 -7.49
C GLY A 106 14.13 -6.10 -8.83
N THR A 107 14.83 -5.81 -9.93
CA THR A 107 14.42 -6.16 -11.29
C THR A 107 15.57 -6.86 -12.00
N LEU A 108 15.35 -8.13 -12.34
CA LEU A 108 16.23 -8.89 -13.21
C LEU A 108 15.72 -8.82 -14.64
N GLN A 109 16.52 -8.27 -15.55
CA GLN A 109 16.23 -8.25 -16.98
C GLN A 109 17.29 -9.04 -17.74
N LEU A 110 16.84 -9.89 -18.66
CA LEU A 110 17.66 -10.76 -19.49
C LEU A 110 17.33 -10.51 -20.96
N GLU A 111 18.36 -10.37 -21.79
CA GLU A 111 18.24 -10.38 -23.25
C GLU A 111 18.86 -11.66 -23.80
N LEU A 112 18.09 -12.39 -24.61
CA LEU A 112 18.39 -13.74 -25.06
C LEU A 112 18.42 -13.81 -26.59
N SER A 113 19.35 -14.59 -27.13
CA SER A 113 19.58 -14.74 -28.57
C SER A 113 18.69 -15.77 -29.28
N ALA A 114 17.92 -16.55 -28.52
CA ALA A 114 17.11 -17.65 -29.03
C ALA A 114 15.75 -17.76 -28.30
N ASN A 115 14.82 -18.53 -28.89
CA ASN A 115 13.59 -18.93 -28.23
C ASN A 115 13.93 -19.61 -26.89
N SER A 116 13.43 -19.06 -25.80
CA SER A 116 13.85 -19.48 -24.46
C SER A 116 12.66 -19.62 -23.52
N GLU A 117 12.79 -20.52 -22.55
CA GLU A 117 11.86 -20.61 -21.43
C GLU A 117 12.57 -20.18 -20.15
N ALA A 118 11.94 -19.26 -19.43
CA ALA A 118 12.44 -18.73 -18.18
C ALA A 118 11.53 -19.19 -17.03
N PHE A 119 12.14 -19.57 -15.92
CA PHE A 119 11.45 -20.14 -14.75
C PHE A 119 11.81 -19.34 -13.50
N LEU A 120 10.80 -19.04 -12.67
CA LEU A 120 10.98 -18.57 -11.31
C LEU A 120 10.90 -19.77 -10.37
N HIS A 121 11.93 -20.00 -9.55
CA HIS A 121 12.00 -21.15 -8.65
C HIS A 121 12.79 -20.82 -7.38
N SER A 122 12.64 -21.65 -6.34
CA SER A 122 13.39 -21.50 -5.08
C SER A 122 14.86 -21.90 -5.23
N GLN A 123 15.69 -21.57 -4.24
CA GLN A 123 17.14 -21.82 -4.31
C GLN A 123 17.51 -23.31 -4.39
N GLU A 124 16.65 -24.20 -3.91
CA GLU A 124 16.89 -25.65 -3.90
C GLU A 124 16.21 -26.35 -5.08
N ASP A 125 15.30 -25.66 -5.77
CA ASP A 125 14.53 -26.23 -6.86
C ASP A 125 15.30 -26.26 -8.17
N VAL A 126 14.86 -27.16 -9.05
CA VAL A 126 15.35 -27.32 -10.40
C VAL A 126 14.15 -27.30 -11.35
N PRO A 127 14.22 -26.59 -12.50
CA PRO A 127 13.15 -26.65 -13.50
C PRO A 127 12.81 -28.09 -13.90
N TYR A 128 11.52 -28.41 -13.87
CA TYR A 128 10.98 -29.75 -14.11
C TYR A 128 9.64 -29.65 -14.85
N TRP A 129 9.13 -30.76 -15.39
CA TRP A 129 7.95 -30.72 -16.26
C TRP A 129 6.66 -30.25 -15.57
N ASN A 130 6.55 -30.40 -14.25
CA ASN A 130 5.34 -30.10 -13.47
C ASN A 130 5.45 -28.81 -12.64
N ILE A 131 6.40 -27.92 -12.97
CA ILE A 131 6.43 -26.57 -12.39
C ILE A 131 5.14 -25.80 -12.73
N GLU A 132 4.64 -24.97 -11.82
CA GLU A 132 3.40 -24.23 -12.10
C GLU A 132 3.54 -23.28 -13.29
N TYR A 133 2.44 -23.15 -14.03
CA TYR A 133 2.41 -22.46 -15.32
C TYR A 133 2.68 -20.95 -15.22
N ASP A 134 2.31 -20.33 -14.11
CA ASP A 134 2.49 -18.91 -13.82
C ASP A 134 3.95 -18.56 -13.45
N ARG A 135 4.70 -19.51 -12.87
CA ARG A 135 6.15 -19.43 -12.64
C ARG A 135 6.99 -19.68 -13.91
N ARG A 136 6.37 -20.03 -15.04
CA ARG A 136 7.03 -20.28 -16.34
C ARG A 136 6.65 -19.22 -17.38
N LEU A 137 7.64 -18.74 -18.13
CA LEU A 137 7.45 -17.84 -19.26
C LEU A 137 8.18 -18.35 -20.50
N SER A 138 7.47 -18.55 -21.60
CA SER A 138 8.05 -18.86 -22.91
C SER A 138 8.20 -17.56 -23.71
N ILE A 139 9.42 -17.25 -24.15
CA ILE A 139 9.75 -16.04 -24.91
C ILE A 139 10.25 -16.44 -26.29
N PRO A 140 9.39 -16.32 -27.33
CA PRO A 140 9.84 -16.40 -28.70
C PRO A 140 10.84 -15.29 -29.03
N PHE A 141 11.71 -15.55 -30.00
CA PHE A 141 12.65 -14.57 -30.51
C PHE A 141 11.91 -13.34 -31.06
N GLY A 142 12.34 -12.15 -30.66
CA GLY A 142 11.69 -10.88 -31.01
C GLY A 142 10.53 -10.47 -30.08
N SER A 143 10.17 -11.31 -29.11
CA SER A 143 9.14 -10.99 -28.12
C SER A 143 9.74 -10.55 -26.79
N SER A 144 8.95 -9.83 -26.00
CA SER A 144 9.30 -9.46 -24.63
C SER A 144 8.25 -9.97 -23.65
N GLY A 145 8.68 -10.44 -22.49
CA GLY A 145 7.76 -10.81 -21.42
C GLY A 145 8.27 -10.42 -20.03
N SER A 146 7.32 -10.32 -19.10
CA SER A 146 7.60 -9.95 -17.72
C SER A 146 6.74 -10.73 -16.72
N ILE A 147 7.35 -11.14 -15.62
CA ILE A 147 6.69 -11.68 -14.43
C ILE A 147 6.85 -10.66 -13.29
N HIS A 148 5.72 -10.19 -12.78
CA HIS A 148 5.61 -9.41 -11.56
C HIS A 148 5.20 -10.34 -10.44
N PHE A 149 5.99 -10.41 -9.38
CA PHE A 149 5.75 -11.32 -8.26
C PHE A 149 6.01 -10.67 -6.91
N SER A 150 5.47 -11.26 -5.86
CA SER A 150 5.84 -11.03 -4.46
C SER A 150 6.31 -12.34 -3.83
N ILE A 151 7.11 -12.25 -2.77
CA ILE A 151 7.70 -13.41 -2.08
C ILE A 151 7.25 -13.37 -0.62
N VAL A 152 6.85 -14.53 -0.11
CA VAL A 152 6.61 -14.74 1.33
C VAL A 152 7.58 -15.82 1.81
N ASP A 153 8.57 -15.41 2.61
CA ASP A 153 9.59 -16.32 3.13
C ASP A 153 9.04 -17.20 4.26
N VAL A 154 9.62 -18.39 4.40
CA VAL A 154 9.30 -19.31 5.49
C VAL A 154 10.44 -19.34 6.50
N ILE A 155 10.12 -19.00 7.75
CA ILE A 155 11.03 -19.17 8.89
C ILE A 155 10.53 -20.35 9.73
N ASN A 156 11.42 -21.32 9.95
CA ASN A 156 11.13 -22.46 10.80
C ASN A 156 11.70 -22.21 12.19
N ASP A 157 10.91 -22.50 13.22
CA ASP A 157 11.43 -22.65 14.59
C ASP A 157 12.48 -23.78 14.62
N PRO A 158 13.58 -23.65 15.39
CA PRO A 158 14.61 -24.69 15.50
C PRO A 158 14.06 -26.10 15.76
N ASP A 159 12.96 -26.21 16.50
CA ASP A 159 12.34 -27.49 16.86
C ASP A 159 11.72 -28.25 15.68
N VAL A 160 11.36 -27.54 14.61
CA VAL A 160 10.81 -28.15 13.39
C VAL A 160 11.83 -29.12 12.77
N SER A 161 13.12 -28.78 12.84
CA SER A 161 14.21 -29.62 12.33
C SER A 161 14.42 -30.92 13.11
N PHE A 162 14.05 -30.94 14.40
CA PHE A 162 14.16 -32.14 15.24
C PHE A 162 12.94 -33.07 15.11
N THR A 163 11.87 -32.63 14.48
CA THR A 163 10.66 -33.44 14.26
C THR A 163 10.85 -34.32 13.01
N PRO A 164 10.50 -35.61 13.02
CA PRO A 164 10.63 -36.47 11.83
C PRO A 164 9.80 -35.97 10.63
N PRO A 165 10.30 -36.06 9.38
CA PRO A 165 9.59 -35.63 8.17
C PRO A 165 8.17 -36.20 8.03
N GLU A 166 7.94 -37.43 8.49
CA GLU A 166 6.66 -38.13 8.39
C GLU A 166 5.57 -37.46 9.25
N VAL A 167 5.97 -36.79 10.33
CA VAL A 167 5.09 -36.06 11.26
C VAL A 167 4.86 -34.64 10.78
N ARG A 168 5.94 -33.91 10.44
CA ARG A 168 5.85 -32.50 10.02
C ARG A 168 5.47 -32.28 8.55
N LYS A 169 5.34 -33.36 7.78
CA LYS A 169 4.87 -33.38 6.38
C LYS A 169 5.69 -32.53 5.40
N CYS A 170 6.93 -32.21 5.74
CA CYS A 170 7.87 -31.54 4.85
C CYS A 170 9.30 -32.04 5.12
N ARG A 171 10.21 -31.85 4.16
CA ARG A 171 11.65 -32.16 4.29
C ARG A 171 12.53 -30.92 4.14
N PHE A 172 13.63 -30.87 4.89
CA PHE A 172 14.68 -29.88 4.73
C PHE A 172 15.65 -30.25 3.60
N PRO A 173 16.39 -29.29 3.04
CA PRO A 173 17.28 -29.54 1.90
C PRO A 173 18.39 -30.56 2.17
N ASN A 174 18.76 -30.78 3.43
CA ASN A 174 19.76 -31.76 3.85
C ASN A 174 19.18 -33.18 4.10
N GLU A 175 17.87 -33.37 3.99
CA GLU A 175 17.19 -34.65 4.24
C GLU A 175 16.91 -35.42 2.96
N LEU A 176 17.94 -35.49 2.11
CA LEU A 176 17.90 -36.19 0.84
C LEU A 176 17.82 -37.72 1.09
N PRO A 177 16.83 -38.43 0.52
CA PRO A 177 16.79 -39.88 0.59
C PRO A 177 18.03 -40.54 -0.05
N GLU A 178 18.49 -41.66 0.51
CA GLU A 178 19.73 -42.34 0.07
C GLU A 178 19.68 -42.81 -1.40
N ASN A 179 18.50 -43.06 -1.96
CA ASN A 179 18.31 -43.49 -3.35
C ASN A 179 18.41 -42.34 -4.38
N PHE A 180 18.56 -41.09 -3.94
CA PHE A 180 18.59 -39.94 -4.85
C PHE A 180 20.02 -39.65 -5.26
N LEU A 181 20.31 -39.76 -6.56
CA LEU A 181 21.69 -39.66 -7.09
C LEU A 181 21.96 -38.40 -7.90
N GLY A 182 20.93 -37.72 -8.41
CA GLY A 182 21.11 -36.64 -9.40
C GLY A 182 21.30 -35.21 -8.85
N TYR A 183 20.97 -34.97 -7.59
CA TYR A 183 20.97 -33.63 -6.97
C TYR A 183 21.42 -33.72 -5.52
N LYS A 184 21.98 -32.63 -4.97
CA LYS A 184 22.60 -32.62 -3.63
C LYS A 184 21.66 -32.20 -2.52
N HIS A 185 20.64 -31.41 -2.86
CA HIS A 185 19.67 -30.89 -1.92
C HIS A 185 18.27 -31.40 -2.23
N TYR A 186 17.51 -31.72 -1.18
CA TYR A 186 16.12 -32.06 -1.32
C TYR A 186 15.29 -30.83 -1.68
N SER A 187 14.43 -30.99 -2.67
CA SER A 187 13.31 -30.10 -2.93
C SER A 187 12.16 -30.93 -3.48
N TYR A 188 10.97 -30.34 -3.57
CA TYR A 188 9.83 -31.04 -4.16
C TYR A 188 10.13 -31.40 -5.63
N SER A 189 10.72 -30.47 -6.38
CA SER A 189 11.11 -30.70 -7.78
C SER A 189 12.14 -31.84 -7.92
N THR A 190 13.20 -31.89 -7.12
CA THR A 190 14.22 -32.96 -7.24
C THR A 190 13.66 -34.33 -6.89
N CYS A 191 12.70 -34.40 -5.95
CA CYS A 191 11.97 -35.62 -5.64
C CYS A 191 11.12 -36.12 -6.80
N ILE A 192 10.36 -35.23 -7.45
CA ILE A 192 9.54 -35.59 -8.62
C ILE A 192 10.40 -36.07 -9.79
N ILE A 193 11.54 -35.40 -10.05
CA ILE A 193 12.47 -35.82 -11.10
C ILE A 193 13.00 -37.23 -10.80
N ASN A 194 13.43 -37.51 -9.57
CA ASN A 194 13.94 -38.84 -9.19
C ASN A 194 12.85 -39.92 -9.31
N CYS A 195 11.64 -39.65 -8.80
CA CYS A 195 10.48 -40.52 -8.93
C CYS A 195 10.16 -40.86 -10.41
N ARG A 196 10.28 -39.87 -11.30
CA ARG A 196 10.09 -40.09 -12.74
C ARG A 196 11.19 -40.97 -13.32
N ILE A 197 12.45 -40.73 -12.96
CA ILE A 197 13.58 -41.54 -13.41
C ILE A 197 13.40 -43.00 -12.98
N GLU A 198 13.00 -43.24 -11.73
CA GLU A 198 12.70 -44.58 -11.22
C GLU A 198 11.61 -45.27 -12.03
N ALA A 199 10.49 -44.59 -12.30
CA ALA A 199 9.43 -45.13 -13.14
C ALA A 199 9.86 -45.39 -14.59
N GLN A 200 10.73 -44.53 -15.17
CA GLN A 200 11.30 -44.77 -16.50
C GLN A 200 12.17 -46.03 -16.52
N LEU A 201 13.00 -46.21 -15.49
CA LEU A 201 13.83 -47.41 -15.33
C LEU A 201 12.98 -48.68 -15.11
N GLU A 202 11.86 -48.59 -14.39
CA GLU A 202 10.95 -49.72 -14.20
C GLU A 202 10.20 -50.10 -15.48
N ILE A 203 9.70 -49.11 -16.23
CA ILE A 203 8.83 -49.34 -17.40
C ILE A 203 9.64 -49.65 -18.67
N CYS A 204 10.74 -48.91 -18.89
CA CYS A 204 11.52 -48.96 -20.14
C CYS A 204 12.97 -49.44 -19.93
N ASN A 205 13.40 -49.76 -18.70
CA ASN A 205 14.77 -50.20 -18.37
C ASN A 205 15.89 -49.18 -18.71
N CYS A 206 15.50 -47.95 -19.05
CA CYS A 206 16.38 -46.84 -19.36
C CYS A 206 15.71 -45.53 -18.96
N THR A 207 16.47 -44.45 -18.89
CA THR A 207 15.97 -43.09 -18.60
C THR A 207 16.39 -42.12 -19.71
N SER A 208 15.73 -40.96 -19.79
CA SER A 208 16.07 -39.91 -20.74
C SER A 208 17.56 -39.58 -20.71
N HIS A 209 18.17 -39.34 -21.88
CA HIS A 209 19.55 -38.84 -21.99
C HIS A 209 19.73 -37.43 -21.42
N LEU A 210 18.63 -36.74 -21.09
CA LEU A 210 18.63 -35.45 -20.39
C LEU A 210 18.64 -35.60 -18.86
N ALA A 211 18.46 -36.82 -18.31
CA ALA A 211 18.54 -37.05 -16.87
C ALA A 211 19.93 -36.69 -16.31
N PRO A 212 20.08 -36.47 -14.98
CA PRO A 212 21.37 -36.17 -14.36
C PRO A 212 22.49 -37.14 -14.78
N VAL A 213 23.72 -36.64 -14.83
CA VAL A 213 24.88 -37.32 -15.44
C VAL A 213 25.21 -38.66 -14.76
N GLU A 214 24.84 -38.79 -13.49
CA GLU A 214 24.95 -40.01 -12.69
C GLU A 214 24.17 -41.18 -13.31
N PHE A 215 23.14 -40.90 -14.10
CA PHE A 215 22.36 -41.90 -14.83
C PHE A 215 22.85 -42.19 -16.25
N LYS A 216 23.98 -41.63 -16.69
CA LYS A 216 24.54 -41.84 -18.03
C LYS A 216 24.61 -43.31 -18.48
N PRO A 217 25.00 -44.29 -17.62
CA PRO A 217 25.01 -45.71 -18.01
C PRO A 217 23.63 -46.31 -18.30
N ARG A 218 22.55 -45.60 -17.96
CA ARG A 218 21.15 -46.02 -18.10
C ARG A 218 20.39 -45.18 -19.12
N TYR A 219 21.07 -44.32 -19.89
CA TYR A 219 20.40 -43.52 -20.91
C TYR A 219 19.78 -44.40 -21.99
N CYS A 220 18.58 -44.01 -22.42
CA CYS A 220 17.86 -44.67 -23.49
C CYS A 220 18.57 -44.49 -24.84
N ASP A 221 18.57 -45.55 -25.65
CA ASP A 221 18.80 -45.48 -27.09
C ASP A 221 17.50 -45.10 -27.83
N LEU A 222 17.49 -45.22 -29.17
CA LEU A 222 16.31 -44.88 -29.98
C LEU A 222 15.08 -45.70 -29.59
N ASP A 223 15.24 -46.99 -29.29
CA ASP A 223 14.13 -47.86 -28.90
C ASP A 223 13.64 -47.53 -27.49
N GLY A 224 14.55 -47.17 -26.59
CA GLY A 224 14.22 -46.59 -25.30
C GLY A 224 13.41 -45.30 -25.40
N LEU A 225 13.79 -44.36 -26.28
CA LEU A 225 13.03 -43.12 -26.50
C LEU A 225 11.63 -43.39 -27.10
N LYS A 226 11.48 -44.39 -27.97
CA LYS A 226 10.16 -44.87 -28.44
C LYS A 226 9.33 -45.38 -27.27
N CYS A 227 9.94 -46.13 -26.33
CA CYS A 227 9.27 -46.61 -25.12
C CYS A 227 8.82 -45.45 -24.23
N LEU A 228 9.71 -44.50 -23.92
CA LEU A 228 9.37 -43.31 -23.13
C LEU A 228 8.23 -42.51 -23.77
N THR A 229 8.27 -42.31 -25.09
CA THR A 229 7.20 -41.63 -25.85
C THR A 229 5.86 -42.37 -25.73
N LYS A 230 5.86 -43.70 -25.78
CA LYS A 230 4.65 -44.52 -25.63
C LYS A 230 4.01 -44.34 -24.24
N TYR A 231 4.81 -44.20 -23.19
CA TYR A 231 4.34 -44.06 -21.80
C TYR A 231 4.31 -42.61 -21.30
N TYR A 232 4.55 -41.64 -22.18
CA TYR A 232 4.59 -40.21 -21.87
C TYR A 232 3.39 -39.72 -21.05
N GLY A 233 2.17 -40.14 -21.40
CA GLY A 233 0.96 -39.72 -20.70
C GLY A 233 0.92 -40.14 -19.22
N ILE A 234 1.47 -41.32 -18.90
CA ILE A 234 1.59 -41.82 -17.53
C ILE A 234 2.73 -41.12 -16.81
N LEU A 235 3.88 -41.01 -17.49
CA LEU A 235 5.08 -40.43 -16.89
C LEU A 235 4.88 -38.95 -16.57
N LYS A 236 4.33 -38.15 -17.50
CA LYS A 236 4.21 -36.68 -17.38
C LYS A 236 3.24 -36.22 -16.27
N LYS A 237 2.12 -36.91 -16.08
CA LYS A 237 1.08 -36.50 -15.13
C LYS A 237 1.37 -37.07 -13.75
N LEU A 238 1.26 -36.25 -12.71
CA LEU A 238 1.28 -36.73 -11.32
C LEU A 238 -0.11 -37.23 -10.94
N LYS A 239 -0.17 -38.36 -10.22
CA LYS A 239 -1.43 -38.95 -9.75
C LYS A 239 -1.93 -38.18 -8.53
N VAL A 240 -3.18 -37.73 -8.57
CA VAL A 240 -3.84 -37.09 -7.42
C VAL A 240 -4.44 -38.17 -6.49
N PRO A 241 -4.12 -38.19 -5.18
CA PRO A 241 -4.74 -39.11 -4.24
C PRO A 241 -6.27 -38.98 -4.24
N GLY A 242 -6.99 -40.10 -4.30
CA GLY A 242 -8.46 -40.13 -4.26
C GLY A 242 -9.17 -40.04 -5.62
N PHE A 243 -8.45 -39.76 -6.71
CA PHE A 243 -8.99 -39.78 -8.07
C PHE A 243 -8.52 -41.02 -8.84
N ASN A 244 -9.42 -41.63 -9.61
CA ASN A 244 -9.12 -42.83 -10.40
C ASN A 244 -8.49 -42.46 -11.76
N GLU A 245 -7.41 -41.70 -11.72
CA GLU A 245 -6.68 -41.24 -12.91
C GLU A 245 -5.37 -42.01 -13.10
N THR A 246 -4.93 -42.09 -14.36
CA THR A 246 -3.63 -42.64 -14.73
C THR A 246 -2.56 -41.55 -14.63
N GLY A 247 -1.47 -41.85 -13.92
CA GLY A 247 -0.38 -40.91 -13.68
C GLY A 247 0.68 -41.53 -12.77
N LEU A 248 1.81 -40.84 -12.66
CA LEU A 248 2.94 -41.19 -11.83
C LEU A 248 2.61 -41.00 -10.34
N ASN A 249 2.79 -42.04 -9.54
CA ASN A 249 2.54 -42.00 -8.10
C ASN A 249 3.86 -41.71 -7.35
N CYS A 250 4.05 -40.46 -6.93
CA CYS A 250 5.24 -40.03 -6.20
C CYS A 250 4.91 -39.70 -4.74
N ASP A 251 5.61 -40.34 -3.80
CA ASP A 251 5.51 -40.04 -2.36
C ASP A 251 6.47 -38.92 -1.96
N CYS A 252 6.27 -37.73 -2.55
CA CYS A 252 7.12 -36.55 -2.34
C CYS A 252 6.50 -35.60 -1.33
N LEU A 253 7.20 -35.35 -0.23
CA LEU A 253 6.85 -34.31 0.75
C LEU A 253 7.22 -32.92 0.24
N SER A 254 6.53 -31.89 0.71
CA SER A 254 6.88 -30.50 0.36
C SER A 254 8.21 -30.08 0.98
N SER A 255 8.81 -29.00 0.47
CA SER A 255 9.99 -28.40 1.08
C SER A 255 9.63 -27.60 2.33
N CYS A 256 10.43 -27.73 3.39
CA CYS A 256 10.22 -26.92 4.59
C CYS A 256 10.70 -25.47 4.45
N VAL A 257 11.46 -25.15 3.40
CA VAL A 257 12.11 -23.84 3.22
C VAL A 257 11.78 -23.18 1.88
N GLU A 258 10.91 -23.78 1.06
CA GLU A 258 10.44 -23.16 -0.16
C GLU A 258 9.57 -21.94 0.19
N PRO A 259 9.93 -20.73 -0.29
CA PRO A 259 9.11 -19.54 -0.11
C PRO A 259 7.92 -19.59 -1.06
N ASP A 260 6.85 -18.88 -0.69
CA ASP A 260 5.69 -18.74 -1.55
C ASP A 260 5.91 -17.61 -2.56
N TYR A 261 5.62 -17.88 -3.84
CA TYR A 261 5.78 -16.94 -4.94
C TYR A 261 4.42 -16.55 -5.50
N ASN A 262 3.93 -15.39 -5.10
CA ASN A 262 2.65 -14.88 -5.56
C ASN A 262 2.81 -14.10 -6.86
N ILE A 263 2.32 -14.66 -7.98
CA ILE A 263 2.40 -14.03 -9.30
C ILE A 263 1.31 -12.95 -9.43
N VAL A 264 1.72 -11.69 -9.33
CA VAL A 264 0.84 -10.52 -9.41
C VAL A 264 0.38 -10.25 -10.85
N ALA A 265 1.31 -10.35 -11.80
CA ALA A 265 0.99 -10.16 -13.21
C ALA A 265 2.00 -10.86 -14.12
N ARG A 266 1.51 -11.45 -15.20
CA ARG A 266 2.31 -11.99 -16.29
C ARG A 266 1.93 -11.28 -17.58
N LYS A 267 2.92 -10.76 -18.31
CA LYS A 267 2.70 -10.10 -19.60
C LYS A 267 3.64 -10.68 -20.63
N THR A 268 3.12 -10.91 -21.82
CA THR A 268 3.91 -11.20 -23.02
C THR A 268 3.44 -10.23 -24.08
N SER A 269 4.37 -9.51 -24.70
CA SER A 269 4.11 -8.61 -25.80
C SER A 269 5.03 -8.94 -26.96
N GLU A 270 4.46 -9.06 -28.14
CA GLU A 270 5.21 -9.09 -29.39
C GLU A 270 5.57 -7.64 -29.74
N SER A 271 6.83 -7.38 -30.04
CA SER A 271 7.26 -6.03 -30.44
C SER A 271 6.87 -5.79 -31.90
N GLU A 272 6.26 -4.65 -32.20
CA GLU A 272 5.99 -4.22 -33.58
C GLU A 272 7.29 -3.81 -34.33
N ASN A 273 8.39 -3.60 -33.59
CA ASN A 273 9.70 -3.28 -34.15
C ASN A 273 10.56 -4.54 -34.34
N GLU A 274 11.47 -4.55 -35.32
CA GLU A 274 12.48 -5.61 -35.50
C GLU A 274 13.46 -5.66 -34.31
N VAL A 275 13.03 -6.20 -33.17
CA VAL A 275 13.90 -6.47 -32.03
C VAL A 275 14.62 -7.79 -32.30
N LYS A 276 15.96 -7.77 -32.32
CA LYS A 276 16.81 -8.93 -32.63
C LYS A 276 17.14 -9.81 -31.41
N SER A 277 16.29 -9.79 -30.38
CA SER A 277 16.51 -10.54 -29.13
C SER A 277 15.19 -10.76 -28.39
N GLY A 278 15.08 -11.87 -27.66
CA GLY A 278 14.02 -12.05 -26.67
C GLY A 278 14.35 -11.30 -25.38
N SER A 279 13.38 -10.60 -24.78
CA SER A 279 13.59 -9.89 -23.50
C SER A 279 12.73 -10.50 -22.39
N VAL A 280 13.33 -10.79 -21.24
CA VAL A 280 12.65 -11.34 -20.05
C VAL A 280 12.86 -10.42 -18.88
N LYS A 281 11.81 -10.13 -18.10
CA LYS A 281 11.92 -9.37 -16.85
C LYS A 281 11.25 -10.09 -15.68
N PHE A 282 11.98 -10.25 -14.58
CA PHE A 282 11.44 -10.67 -13.29
C PHE A 282 11.48 -9.46 -12.35
N ILE A 283 10.30 -9.04 -11.88
CA ILE A 283 10.11 -7.79 -11.15
C ILE A 283 9.48 -8.09 -9.79
N LEU A 284 10.21 -7.78 -8.71
CA LEU A 284 9.66 -7.82 -7.37
C LEU A 284 8.74 -6.62 -7.15
N SER A 285 7.43 -6.88 -6.99
CA SER A 285 6.39 -5.83 -7.05
C SER A 285 6.27 -5.01 -5.78
N ASN A 286 6.52 -5.63 -4.64
CA ASN A 286 6.46 -5.03 -3.31
C ASN A 286 7.57 -5.60 -2.42
N GLN A 287 7.93 -4.84 -1.38
CA GLN A 287 8.84 -5.33 -0.36
C GLN A 287 8.15 -6.49 0.37
N PRO A 288 8.83 -7.63 0.60
CA PRO A 288 8.28 -8.69 1.45
C PRO A 288 7.93 -8.11 2.82
N TYR A 289 6.65 -8.15 3.17
CA TYR A 289 6.11 -7.63 4.43
C TYR A 289 5.45 -8.74 5.27
N GLU A 290 5.28 -9.91 4.69
CA GLU A 290 4.75 -11.12 5.32
C GLU A 290 5.87 -12.17 5.40
N ILE A 291 5.88 -12.91 6.52
CA ILE A 291 6.75 -14.06 6.74
C ILE A 291 5.89 -15.14 7.37
N VAL A 292 5.92 -16.34 6.79
CA VAL A 292 5.27 -17.51 7.39
C VAL A 292 6.21 -18.10 8.42
N THR A 293 5.79 -18.12 9.68
CA THR A 293 6.56 -18.79 10.74
C THR A 293 5.97 -20.17 11.00
N ARG A 294 6.76 -21.22 10.77
CA ARG A 294 6.40 -22.60 11.12
C ARG A 294 6.88 -22.89 12.54
N GLN A 295 5.93 -23.17 13.43
CA GLN A 295 6.21 -23.56 14.80
C GLN A 295 5.70 -24.98 15.03
N VAL A 296 6.47 -25.77 15.79
CA VAL A 296 5.98 -27.06 16.26
C VAL A 296 4.92 -26.78 17.34
N ALA A 297 3.66 -27.08 17.06
CA ALA A 297 2.63 -27.12 18.08
C ALA A 297 2.97 -28.27 19.05
N ARG A 298 3.68 -27.95 20.14
CA ARG A 298 4.18 -28.95 21.10
C ARG A 298 3.03 -29.55 21.90
N THR A 299 1.98 -28.77 22.16
CA THR A 299 0.87 -29.19 22.99
C THR A 299 -0.48 -28.62 22.55
N THR A 300 -1.55 -29.24 23.05
CA THR A 300 -2.93 -28.77 22.94
C THR A 300 -3.11 -27.35 23.48
N LEU A 301 -2.27 -26.98 24.46
CA LEU A 301 -2.24 -25.69 25.10
C LEU A 301 -1.88 -24.57 24.11
N ASP A 302 -0.98 -24.84 23.17
CA ASP A 302 -0.51 -23.84 22.21
C ASP A 302 -1.65 -23.43 21.25
N LEU A 303 -2.46 -24.40 20.80
CA LEU A 303 -3.64 -24.15 19.97
C LEU A 303 -4.75 -23.43 20.75
N VAL A 304 -4.98 -23.81 22.01
CA VAL A 304 -5.93 -23.13 22.91
C VAL A 304 -5.51 -21.68 23.12
N VAL A 305 -4.22 -21.42 23.35
CA VAL A 305 -3.67 -20.07 23.53
C VAL A 305 -3.77 -19.27 22.24
N ALA A 306 -3.41 -19.84 21.08
CA ALA A 306 -3.51 -19.15 19.80
C ALA A 306 -4.95 -18.73 19.46
N MET A 307 -5.92 -19.65 19.60
CA MET A 307 -7.34 -19.33 19.39
C MET A 307 -7.84 -18.33 20.44
N GLY A 308 -7.48 -18.52 21.71
CA GLY A 308 -7.82 -17.61 22.80
C GLY A 308 -7.36 -16.18 22.52
N ASN A 309 -6.14 -16.02 22.02
CA ASN A 309 -5.57 -14.73 21.62
C ASN A 309 -6.32 -14.11 20.44
N CYS A 310 -6.68 -14.89 19.42
CA CYS A 310 -7.42 -14.37 18.25
C CYS A 310 -8.83 -13.89 18.63
N PHE A 311 -9.58 -14.68 19.41
CA PHE A 311 -10.86 -14.22 19.95
C PHE A 311 -10.69 -13.01 20.86
N GLY A 312 -9.67 -13.01 21.74
CA GLY A 312 -9.34 -11.89 22.61
C GLY A 312 -9.05 -10.60 21.83
N LEU A 313 -8.30 -10.69 20.74
CA LEU A 313 -8.06 -9.59 19.83
C LEU A 313 -9.35 -9.09 19.18
N GLY A 314 -10.22 -9.98 18.70
CA GLY A 314 -11.51 -9.59 18.14
C GLY A 314 -12.39 -8.80 19.12
N PHE A 315 -12.44 -9.22 20.39
CA PHE A 315 -13.09 -8.42 21.45
C PHE A 315 -12.38 -7.09 21.68
N GLY A 316 -11.06 -7.06 21.68
CA GLY A 316 -10.27 -5.83 21.84
C GLY A 316 -10.52 -4.82 20.71
N VAL A 317 -10.60 -5.28 19.46
CA VAL A 317 -10.93 -4.43 18.29
C VAL A 317 -12.34 -3.87 18.41
N ALA A 318 -13.33 -4.71 18.74
CA ALA A 318 -14.70 -4.25 18.93
C ALA A 318 -14.82 -3.21 20.06
N ASP A 319 -14.18 -3.46 21.21
CA ASP A 319 -14.18 -2.54 22.35
C ASP A 319 -13.48 -1.21 22.02
N PHE A 320 -12.31 -1.26 21.38
CA PHE A 320 -11.61 -0.07 20.89
C PHE A 320 -12.49 0.75 19.93
N THR A 321 -13.10 0.07 18.96
CA THR A 321 -14.00 0.68 17.97
C THR A 321 -15.17 1.40 18.65
N THR A 322 -15.78 0.75 19.66
CA THR A 322 -16.87 1.34 20.44
C THR A 322 -16.41 2.58 21.22
N GLN A 323 -15.25 2.53 21.87
CA GLN A 323 -14.70 3.68 22.57
C GLN A 323 -14.35 4.84 21.61
N LEU A 324 -13.84 4.53 20.42
CA LEU A 324 -13.55 5.51 19.38
C LEU A 324 -14.84 6.17 18.86
N SER A 325 -15.89 5.38 18.64
CA SER A 325 -17.22 5.90 18.28
C SER A 325 -17.74 6.91 19.30
N GLN A 326 -17.71 6.56 20.59
CA GLN A 326 -18.13 7.45 21.68
C GLN A 326 -17.30 8.74 21.77
N LEU A 327 -16.00 8.67 21.45
CA LEU A 327 -15.14 9.85 21.35
C LEU A 327 -15.58 10.76 20.19
N TYR A 328 -15.92 10.18 19.04
CA TYR A 328 -16.41 10.94 17.88
C TYR A 328 -17.76 11.61 18.16
N GLU A 329 -18.69 10.94 18.84
CA GLU A 329 -19.98 11.55 19.24
C GLU A 329 -19.78 12.74 20.19
N ARG A 330 -18.90 12.60 21.18
CA ARG A 330 -18.57 13.71 22.10
C ARG A 330 -17.93 14.88 21.36
N HIS A 331 -16.96 14.61 20.50
CA HIS A 331 -16.30 15.65 19.72
C HIS A 331 -17.29 16.37 18.78
N SER A 332 -18.18 15.62 18.13
CA SER A 332 -19.26 16.16 17.29
C SER A 332 -20.16 17.10 18.08
N SER A 333 -20.55 16.71 19.29
CA SER A 333 -21.40 17.52 20.18
C SER A 333 -20.72 18.84 20.59
N GLU A 334 -19.43 18.81 20.90
CA GLU A 334 -18.64 20.00 21.24
C GLU A 334 -18.47 20.96 20.06
N LEU A 335 -18.20 20.43 18.86
CA LEU A 335 -18.14 21.21 17.63
C LEU A 335 -19.49 21.86 17.31
N GLN A 336 -20.59 21.14 17.49
CA GLN A 336 -21.93 21.68 17.27
C GLN A 336 -22.22 22.86 18.19
N LEU A 337 -21.85 22.75 19.48
CA LEU A 337 -21.99 23.84 20.44
C LEU A 337 -21.14 25.06 20.06
N LEU A 338 -19.90 24.83 19.62
CA LEU A 338 -19.01 25.90 19.15
C LEU A 338 -19.63 26.67 17.98
N VAL A 339 -20.09 25.97 16.94
CA VAL A 339 -20.71 26.58 15.76
C VAL A 339 -21.98 27.34 16.16
N ALA A 340 -22.85 26.76 16.97
CA ALA A 340 -24.08 27.41 17.43
C ALA A 340 -23.80 28.74 18.15
N ASN A 341 -22.79 28.77 19.03
CA ASN A 341 -22.39 29.98 19.75
C ASN A 341 -21.90 31.09 18.80
N PHE A 342 -21.06 30.76 17.82
CA PHE A 342 -20.55 31.75 16.87
C PHE A 342 -21.59 32.18 15.84
N ARG A 343 -22.51 31.30 15.42
CA ARG A 343 -23.67 31.67 14.58
C ARG A 343 -24.54 32.72 15.27
N LYS A 344 -24.81 32.55 16.57
CA LYS A 344 -25.57 33.52 17.37
C LYS A 344 -24.87 34.88 17.40
N ARG A 345 -23.57 34.92 17.72
CA ARG A 345 -22.77 36.16 17.71
C ARG A 345 -22.73 36.81 16.32
N ASN A 346 -22.61 36.01 15.26
CA ASN A 346 -22.59 36.50 13.88
C ASN A 346 -23.93 37.15 13.47
N SER A 347 -25.05 36.69 14.03
CA SER A 347 -26.36 37.31 13.80
C SER A 347 -26.48 38.71 14.43
N GLU A 348 -25.78 38.98 15.53
CA GLU A 348 -25.75 40.29 16.19
C GLU A 348 -24.93 41.31 15.38
N LEU A 349 -23.78 40.89 14.83
CA LEU A 349 -22.94 41.71 13.94
C LEU A 349 -23.65 42.19 12.67
N ARG A 350 -24.70 41.50 12.22
CA ARG A 350 -25.49 41.91 11.04
C ARG A 350 -26.45 43.06 11.33
N LYS A 351 -26.84 43.30 12.59
CA LYS A 351 -27.83 44.33 12.94
C LYS A 351 -27.30 45.76 12.78
N GLU A 352 -25.98 45.94 12.77
CA GLU A 352 -25.33 47.26 12.80
C GLU A 352 -24.78 47.74 11.44
N ARG A 353 -24.93 46.98 10.34
CA ARG A 353 -24.22 47.25 9.07
C ARG A 353 -25.08 47.87 7.97
N ALA A 354 -24.46 48.75 7.16
CA ALA A 354 -24.96 49.12 5.83
C ALA A 354 -25.12 47.88 4.94
N SER A 355 -26.11 47.90 4.03
CA SER A 355 -26.59 46.79 3.18
C SER A 355 -25.61 46.25 2.12
N CYS A 356 -24.31 46.33 2.35
CA CYS A 356 -23.29 45.88 1.41
C CYS A 356 -22.82 44.44 1.74
N PRO A 357 -22.91 43.48 0.81
CA PRO A 357 -22.27 42.18 0.95
C PRO A 357 -20.75 42.33 1.08
N SER A 358 -20.14 41.48 1.92
CA SER A 358 -18.69 41.43 2.11
C SER A 358 -18.19 40.01 1.86
N SER A 359 -17.28 39.85 0.91
CA SER A 359 -16.69 38.55 0.55
C SER A 359 -15.95 37.90 1.73
N LEU A 360 -15.34 38.71 2.61
CA LEU A 360 -14.73 38.25 3.85
C LEU A 360 -15.75 37.63 4.83
N PHE A 361 -16.91 38.28 4.99
CA PHE A 361 -17.96 37.79 5.88
C PHE A 361 -18.58 36.50 5.36
N HIS A 362 -18.78 36.41 4.03
CA HIS A 362 -19.23 35.18 3.39
C HIS A 362 -18.24 34.04 3.58
N THR A 363 -16.93 34.29 3.41
CA THR A 363 -15.87 33.28 3.64
C THR A 363 -15.86 32.80 5.10
N TRP A 364 -16.04 33.71 6.07
CA TRP A 364 -16.21 33.34 7.48
C TRP A 364 -17.44 32.46 7.73
N GLU A 365 -18.57 32.77 7.09
CA GLU A 365 -19.76 31.91 7.18
C GLU A 365 -19.56 30.54 6.56
N THR A 366 -18.84 30.46 5.44
CA THR A 366 -18.48 29.18 4.84
C THR A 366 -17.61 28.37 5.78
N LEU A 367 -16.63 28.97 6.47
CA LEU A 367 -15.87 28.25 7.51
C LEU A 367 -16.79 27.67 8.60
N LEU A 368 -17.77 28.43 9.09
CA LEU A 368 -18.73 27.92 10.07
C LEU A 368 -19.59 26.78 9.51
N GLN A 369 -19.96 26.83 8.23
CA GLN A 369 -20.67 25.74 7.52
C GLN A 369 -19.78 24.50 7.38
N GLU A 370 -18.49 24.66 7.10
CA GLU A 370 -17.59 23.52 6.96
C GLU A 370 -17.36 22.80 8.29
N VAL A 371 -17.25 23.55 9.41
CA VAL A 371 -17.20 22.94 10.75
C VAL A 371 -18.54 22.26 11.11
N GLU A 372 -19.67 22.81 10.68
CA GLU A 372 -20.99 22.17 10.85
C GLU A 372 -21.12 20.87 10.04
N ALA A 373 -20.54 20.81 8.85
CA ALA A 373 -20.45 19.58 8.08
C ALA A 373 -19.46 18.57 8.70
N ASP A 374 -18.42 19.02 9.43
CA ASP A 374 -17.57 18.13 10.23
C ASP A 374 -18.38 17.43 11.33
N VAL A 375 -19.29 18.12 12.02
CA VAL A 375 -20.21 17.52 13.01
C VAL A 375 -20.94 16.32 12.41
N VAL A 376 -21.55 16.51 11.23
CA VAL A 376 -22.25 15.42 10.52
C VAL A 376 -21.29 14.29 10.16
N GLY A 377 -20.08 14.61 9.68
CA GLY A 377 -19.06 13.63 9.35
C GLY A 377 -18.63 12.77 10.54
N TYR A 378 -18.40 13.37 11.71
CA TYR A 378 -18.07 12.64 12.94
C TYR A 378 -19.23 11.78 13.44
N THR A 379 -20.46 12.30 13.42
CA THR A 379 -21.66 11.52 13.84
C THR A 379 -21.90 10.31 12.93
N ASN A 380 -21.77 10.49 11.62
CA ASN A 380 -21.90 9.39 10.66
C ASN A 380 -20.80 8.35 10.86
N ALA A 381 -19.54 8.78 11.04
CA ALA A 381 -18.43 7.87 11.30
C ALA A 381 -18.64 7.08 12.59
N ALA A 382 -19.04 7.73 13.70
CA ALA A 382 -19.35 7.07 14.95
C ALA A 382 -20.43 5.99 14.79
N THR A 383 -21.54 6.34 14.12
CA THR A 383 -22.63 5.40 13.85
C THR A 383 -22.16 4.20 13.01
N SER A 384 -21.33 4.45 12.00
CA SER A 384 -20.78 3.38 11.15
C SER A 384 -19.81 2.48 11.90
N LEU A 385 -18.92 3.03 12.73
CA LEU A 385 -18.00 2.25 13.58
C LEU A 385 -18.77 1.26 14.47
N GLU A 386 -19.87 1.68 15.07
CA GLU A 386 -20.72 0.79 15.86
C GLU A 386 -21.45 -0.26 15.01
N ARG A 387 -22.18 0.19 13.98
CA ARG A 387 -23.12 -0.66 13.25
C ARG A 387 -22.47 -1.59 12.23
N VAL A 388 -21.31 -1.22 11.70
CA VAL A 388 -20.63 -1.93 10.62
C VAL A 388 -19.45 -2.73 11.15
N VAL A 389 -18.77 -2.23 12.18
CA VAL A 389 -17.53 -2.85 12.69
C VAL A 389 -17.76 -3.54 14.02
N ALA A 390 -18.05 -2.80 15.11
CA ALA A 390 -18.04 -3.33 16.47
C ALA A 390 -19.10 -4.42 16.71
N ALA A 391 -20.39 -4.14 16.47
CA ALA A 391 -21.47 -5.10 16.69
C ALA A 391 -21.34 -6.34 15.78
N PRO A 392 -21.16 -6.18 14.45
CA PRO A 392 -21.02 -7.31 13.55
C PRO A 392 -19.81 -8.20 13.85
N LEU A 393 -18.69 -7.65 14.32
CA LEU A 393 -17.52 -8.45 14.69
C LEU A 393 -17.83 -9.37 15.87
N ILE A 394 -18.51 -8.85 16.89
CA ILE A 394 -18.93 -9.65 18.05
C ILE A 394 -19.91 -10.75 17.61
N ASP A 395 -20.92 -10.39 16.82
CA ASP A 395 -21.97 -11.32 16.39
C ASP A 395 -21.40 -12.44 15.50
N LYS A 396 -20.54 -12.08 14.53
CA LYS A 396 -19.91 -13.05 13.62
C LYS A 396 -18.99 -14.01 14.36
N THR A 397 -18.22 -13.55 15.35
CA THR A 397 -17.23 -14.40 16.04
C THR A 397 -17.81 -15.20 17.21
N PHE A 398 -19.01 -14.87 17.70
CA PHE A 398 -19.59 -15.52 18.88
C PHE A 398 -19.81 -17.02 18.70
N HIS A 399 -20.44 -17.44 17.59
CA HIS A 399 -20.73 -18.85 17.35
C HIS A 399 -19.45 -19.69 17.18
N MET A 400 -18.43 -19.12 16.52
CA MET A 400 -17.10 -19.71 16.35
C MET A 400 -16.42 -19.95 17.70
N LYS A 401 -16.52 -19.00 18.64
CA LYS A 401 -16.01 -19.16 20.01
C LYS A 401 -16.68 -20.33 20.74
N VAL A 402 -18.01 -20.45 20.59
CA VAL A 402 -18.77 -21.56 21.18
C VAL A 402 -18.37 -22.89 20.55
N GLN A 403 -18.19 -22.94 19.23
CA GLN A 403 -17.76 -24.14 18.50
C GLN A 403 -16.37 -24.58 18.93
N ALA A 404 -15.38 -23.67 18.96
CA ALA A 404 -14.03 -23.96 19.42
C ALA A 404 -14.03 -24.55 20.84
N ARG A 405 -14.79 -23.95 21.77
CA ARG A 405 -14.94 -24.47 23.13
C ARG A 405 -15.50 -25.90 23.16
N LYS A 406 -16.48 -26.20 22.30
CA LYS A 406 -17.05 -27.57 22.20
C LYS A 406 -16.03 -28.55 21.63
N LEU A 407 -15.28 -28.17 20.62
CA LEU A 407 -14.24 -29.03 20.03
C LEU A 407 -13.13 -29.38 21.02
N PHE A 408 -12.70 -28.42 21.84
CA PHE A 408 -11.77 -28.71 22.94
C PHE A 408 -12.37 -29.69 23.96
N ALA A 409 -13.65 -29.52 24.32
CA ALA A 409 -14.33 -30.46 25.22
C ALA A 409 -14.53 -31.86 24.60
N HIS A 410 -14.80 -31.95 23.29
CA HIS A 410 -14.91 -33.22 22.58
C HIS A 410 -13.57 -33.95 22.59
N ARG A 411 -12.46 -33.23 22.35
CA ARG A 411 -11.11 -33.78 22.41
C ARG A 411 -10.81 -34.35 23.80
N GLU A 412 -11.03 -33.58 24.85
CA GLU A 412 -10.85 -34.04 26.23
C GLU A 412 -11.72 -35.27 26.52
N GLY A 413 -12.95 -35.29 26.00
CA GLY A 413 -13.84 -36.46 26.05
C GLY A 413 -13.24 -37.71 25.38
N CYS A 414 -12.62 -37.56 24.20
CA CYS A 414 -11.91 -38.66 23.54
C CYS A 414 -10.71 -39.16 24.35
N GLU A 415 -9.90 -38.25 24.92
CA GLU A 415 -8.74 -38.60 25.75
C GLU A 415 -9.19 -39.36 27.02
N VAL A 416 -10.31 -38.97 27.64
CA VAL A 416 -10.90 -39.71 28.77
C VAL A 416 -11.39 -41.11 28.36
N ILE A 417 -11.99 -41.25 27.17
CA ILE A 417 -12.40 -42.56 26.64
C ILE A 417 -11.18 -43.48 26.45
N LEU A 418 -10.10 -42.95 25.87
CA LEU A 418 -8.84 -43.69 25.70
C LEU A 418 -8.22 -44.06 27.05
N GLY A 419 -8.21 -43.14 28.02
CA GLY A 419 -7.74 -43.41 29.37
C GLY A 419 -8.49 -44.57 30.05
N LYS A 420 -9.82 -44.61 29.92
CA LYS A 420 -10.64 -45.74 30.44
C LYS A 420 -10.33 -47.06 29.74
N ALA A 421 -10.06 -47.04 28.43
CA ALA A 421 -9.66 -48.22 27.69
C ALA A 421 -8.28 -48.74 28.11
N ASP A 422 -7.36 -47.83 28.44
CA ASP A 422 -6.04 -48.18 28.99
C ASP A 422 -6.14 -48.74 30.42
N ASP A 423 -6.99 -48.16 31.27
CA ASP A 423 -7.28 -48.70 32.61
C ASP A 423 -7.83 -50.14 32.55
N GLN A 424 -8.76 -50.41 31.62
CA GLN A 424 -9.28 -51.76 31.39
C GLN A 424 -8.22 -52.73 30.87
N LEU A 425 -7.33 -52.26 29.99
CA LEU A 425 -6.20 -53.04 29.49
C LEU A 425 -5.22 -53.39 30.60
N ASN A 426 -4.89 -52.42 31.46
CA ASN A 426 -4.03 -52.62 32.61
C ASN A 426 -4.64 -53.61 33.61
N LYS A 427 -5.95 -53.54 33.83
CA LYS A 427 -6.68 -54.49 34.67
C LYS A 427 -6.66 -55.92 34.08
N SER A 428 -7.02 -56.09 32.81
CA SER A 428 -7.03 -57.42 32.18
C SER A 428 -5.63 -58.04 32.13
N ARG A 429 -4.57 -57.22 31.98
CA ARG A 429 -3.18 -57.67 32.10
C ARG A 429 -2.84 -58.15 33.51
N GLN A 430 -3.30 -57.46 34.55
CA GLN A 430 -3.09 -57.85 35.95
C GLN A 430 -3.83 -59.16 36.28
N ASP A 431 -5.06 -59.32 35.79
CA ASP A 431 -5.84 -60.54 35.97
C ASP A 431 -5.16 -61.73 35.28
N TYR A 432 -4.69 -61.55 34.04
CA TYR A 432 -3.91 -62.53 33.29
C TYR A 432 -2.63 -62.95 34.04
N ARG A 433 -1.85 -61.98 34.53
CA ARG A 433 -0.64 -62.24 35.32
C ARG A 433 -0.97 -63.02 36.60
N SER A 434 -2.05 -62.67 37.28
CA SER A 434 -2.46 -63.32 38.53
C SER A 434 -2.89 -64.77 38.28
N ALA A 435 -3.65 -65.03 37.21
CA ALA A 435 -4.05 -66.37 36.80
C ALA A 435 -2.83 -67.24 36.42
N PHE A 436 -1.84 -66.67 35.73
CA PHE A 436 -0.57 -67.33 35.41
C PHE A 436 0.16 -67.78 36.69
N LEU A 437 0.37 -66.87 37.65
CA LEU A 437 1.08 -67.17 38.90
C LEU A 437 0.34 -68.22 39.75
N ASN A 438 -1.00 -68.17 39.77
CA ASN A 438 -1.82 -69.16 40.48
C ASN A 438 -1.69 -70.56 39.83
N TYR A 439 -1.72 -70.64 38.50
CA TYR A 439 -1.51 -71.91 37.79
C TYR A 439 -0.11 -72.50 38.04
N CYS A 440 0.93 -71.67 38.04
CA CYS A 440 2.30 -72.10 38.38
C CYS A 440 2.41 -72.67 39.80
N SER A 441 1.63 -72.13 40.73
CA SER A 441 1.65 -72.55 42.14
C SER A 441 0.76 -73.77 42.40
N ASN A 442 -0.37 -73.89 41.69
CA ASN A 442 -1.40 -74.91 41.89
C ASN A 442 -1.89 -75.44 40.53
N SER A 443 -1.16 -76.40 39.95
CA SER A 443 -1.46 -76.91 38.61
C SER A 443 -2.64 -77.90 38.63
N ASN A 444 -3.75 -77.52 38.00
CA ASN A 444 -4.91 -78.38 37.75
C ASN A 444 -5.68 -77.89 36.51
N PRO A 445 -6.57 -78.71 35.93
CA PRO A 445 -7.30 -78.36 34.70
C PRO A 445 -8.17 -77.10 34.83
N THR A 446 -8.75 -76.85 36.00
CA THR A 446 -9.58 -75.66 36.27
C THR A 446 -8.76 -74.37 36.22
N ASN A 447 -7.59 -74.35 36.87
CA ASN A 447 -6.69 -73.20 36.88
C ASN A 447 -6.08 -72.95 35.50
N LEU A 448 -5.86 -74.00 34.70
CA LEU A 448 -5.41 -73.85 33.31
C LEU A 448 -6.48 -73.17 32.44
N ALA A 449 -7.76 -73.52 32.61
CA ALA A 449 -8.86 -72.88 31.90
C ALA A 449 -8.96 -71.38 32.25
N ILE A 450 -8.87 -71.02 33.54
CA ILE A 450 -8.86 -69.62 34.00
C ILE A 450 -7.68 -68.84 33.41
N TYR A 451 -6.49 -69.45 33.33
CA TYR A 451 -5.33 -68.84 32.68
C TYR A 451 -5.57 -68.57 31.19
N TYR A 452 -6.14 -69.52 30.45
CA TYR A 452 -6.47 -69.33 29.03
C TYR A 452 -7.59 -68.29 28.83
N ASP A 453 -8.61 -68.27 29.67
CA ASP A 453 -9.69 -67.28 29.58
C ASP A 453 -9.17 -65.87 29.86
N SER A 454 -8.35 -65.69 30.90
CA SER A 454 -7.74 -64.39 31.20
C SER A 454 -6.73 -63.93 30.14
N HIS A 455 -5.97 -64.85 29.53
CA HIS A 455 -5.14 -64.56 28.35
C HIS A 455 -5.99 -64.02 27.21
N ASN A 456 -7.05 -64.75 26.84
CA ASN A 456 -7.91 -64.39 25.72
C ASN A 456 -8.59 -63.03 25.95
N ASN A 457 -9.04 -62.76 27.18
CA ASN A 457 -9.57 -61.44 27.57
C ASN A 457 -8.52 -60.33 27.43
N TYR A 458 -7.29 -60.57 27.88
CA TYR A 458 -6.22 -59.58 27.73
C TYR A 458 -5.90 -59.29 26.27
N VAL A 459 -5.77 -60.32 25.42
CA VAL A 459 -5.51 -60.16 23.98
C VAL A 459 -6.66 -59.42 23.28
N GLN A 460 -7.91 -59.74 23.60
CA GLN A 460 -9.07 -59.03 23.08
C GLN A 460 -9.04 -57.55 23.48
N GLN A 461 -8.80 -57.25 24.76
CA GLN A 461 -8.72 -55.87 25.25
C GLN A 461 -7.55 -55.11 24.61
N LEU A 462 -6.38 -55.73 24.47
CA LEU A 462 -5.20 -55.14 23.82
C LEU A 462 -5.51 -54.76 22.37
N THR A 463 -6.16 -55.67 21.64
CA THR A 463 -6.54 -55.44 20.25
C THR A 463 -7.56 -54.31 20.14
N ALA A 464 -8.56 -54.28 21.03
CA ALA A 464 -9.55 -53.20 21.07
C ALA A 464 -8.93 -51.83 21.40
N THR A 465 -8.09 -51.75 22.44
CA THR A 465 -7.41 -50.50 22.83
C THR A 465 -6.50 -50.00 21.71
N ASN A 466 -5.71 -50.87 21.06
CA ASN A 466 -4.87 -50.49 19.93
C ASN A 466 -5.69 -49.95 18.74
N ALA A 467 -6.81 -50.58 18.42
CA ALA A 467 -7.70 -50.11 17.35
C ALA A 467 -8.32 -48.73 17.69
N MET A 468 -8.68 -48.48 18.95
CA MET A 468 -9.17 -47.17 19.40
C MET A 468 -8.09 -46.09 19.27
N ILE A 469 -6.86 -46.38 19.69
CA ILE A 469 -5.71 -45.47 19.59
C ILE A 469 -5.43 -45.15 18.12
N GLU A 470 -5.40 -46.17 17.26
CA GLU A 470 -5.16 -45.99 15.82
C GLU A 470 -6.26 -45.13 15.18
N GLN A 471 -7.53 -45.39 15.48
CA GLN A 471 -8.65 -44.60 14.96
C GLN A 471 -8.59 -43.15 15.43
N TYR A 472 -8.25 -42.91 16.69
CA TYR A 472 -8.13 -41.56 17.24
C TYR A 472 -7.01 -40.78 16.56
N HIS A 473 -5.80 -41.33 16.50
CA HIS A 473 -4.64 -40.60 15.96
C HIS A 473 -4.65 -40.47 14.44
N ARG A 474 -5.20 -41.44 13.71
CA ARG A 474 -5.24 -41.37 12.24
C ARG A 474 -6.42 -40.60 11.68
N HIS A 475 -7.54 -40.55 12.39
CA HIS A 475 -8.78 -39.99 11.84
C HIS A 475 -9.40 -38.93 12.76
N THR A 476 -9.74 -39.27 14.01
CA THR A 476 -10.55 -38.37 14.86
C THR A 476 -9.82 -37.11 15.30
N LEU A 477 -8.55 -37.21 15.73
CA LEU A 477 -7.78 -36.06 16.14
C LEU A 477 -7.49 -35.12 14.95
N PRO A 478 -7.03 -35.61 13.78
CA PRO A 478 -6.90 -34.77 12.59
C PRO A 478 -8.18 -34.02 12.22
N THR A 479 -9.36 -34.66 12.26
CA THR A 479 -10.62 -33.96 11.94
C THR A 479 -10.97 -32.87 12.95
N ILE A 480 -10.73 -33.10 14.25
CA ILE A 480 -10.93 -32.08 15.28
C ILE A 480 -9.98 -30.90 15.06
N LEU A 481 -8.71 -31.18 14.73
CA LEU A 481 -7.71 -30.14 14.48
C LEU A 481 -8.04 -29.34 13.21
N GLN A 482 -8.52 -30.00 12.16
CA GLN A 482 -8.97 -29.35 10.94
C GLN A 482 -10.15 -28.40 11.20
N GLU A 483 -11.17 -28.83 11.96
CA GLU A 483 -12.27 -27.94 12.34
C GLU A 483 -11.79 -26.74 13.18
N LEU A 484 -10.79 -26.91 14.05
CA LEU A 484 -10.20 -25.81 14.81
C LEU A 484 -9.40 -24.85 13.91
N GLU A 485 -8.70 -25.37 12.91
CA GLU A 485 -7.97 -24.58 11.91
C GLU A 485 -8.92 -23.73 11.05
N GLU A 486 -10.05 -24.31 10.60
CA GLU A 486 -11.10 -23.60 9.88
C GLU A 486 -11.66 -22.44 10.72
N ILE A 487 -11.99 -22.70 12.00
CA ILE A 487 -12.44 -21.64 12.92
C ILE A 487 -11.39 -20.55 13.09
N LEU A 488 -10.11 -20.91 13.26
CA LEU A 488 -9.04 -19.94 13.42
C LEU A 488 -8.91 -19.04 12.19
N THR A 489 -9.00 -19.63 10.99
CA THR A 489 -8.96 -18.92 9.71
C THR A 489 -10.13 -17.95 9.58
N ASP A 490 -11.34 -18.40 9.91
CA ASP A 490 -12.56 -17.59 9.85
C ASP A 490 -12.53 -16.41 10.83
N VAL A 491 -12.08 -16.64 12.07
CA VAL A 491 -11.95 -15.59 13.09
C VAL A 491 -10.91 -14.56 12.67
N THR A 492 -9.76 -15.02 12.15
CA THR A 492 -8.69 -14.15 11.68
C THR A 492 -9.18 -13.27 10.54
N THR A 493 -9.91 -13.85 9.59
CA THR A 493 -10.53 -13.14 8.47
C THR A 493 -11.55 -12.11 8.97
N ALA A 494 -12.43 -12.48 9.89
CA ALA A 494 -13.43 -11.57 10.44
C ALA A 494 -12.80 -10.36 11.17
N VAL A 495 -11.72 -10.59 11.94
CA VAL A 495 -10.99 -9.52 12.62
C VAL A 495 -10.26 -8.63 11.62
N SER A 496 -9.59 -9.21 10.63
CA SER A 496 -8.90 -8.47 9.57
C SER A 496 -9.86 -7.57 8.78
N ASP A 497 -11.00 -8.12 8.36
CA ASP A 497 -12.05 -7.39 7.65
C ASP A 497 -12.60 -6.23 8.48
N ALA A 498 -12.78 -6.42 9.79
CA ALA A 498 -13.26 -5.39 10.70
C ALA A 498 -12.25 -4.22 10.81
N ILE A 499 -10.96 -4.52 10.95
CA ILE A 499 -9.89 -3.51 10.98
C ILE A 499 -9.82 -2.77 9.64
N CYS A 500 -9.95 -3.48 8.52
CA CYS A 500 -9.97 -2.88 7.19
C CYS A 500 -11.15 -1.91 7.03
N GLN A 501 -12.37 -2.33 7.41
CA GLN A 501 -13.57 -1.50 7.36
C GLN A 501 -13.46 -0.26 8.26
N GLU A 502 -12.86 -0.38 9.45
CA GLU A 502 -12.56 0.77 10.31
C GLU A 502 -11.67 1.78 9.60
N GLY A 503 -10.60 1.30 8.96
CA GLY A 503 -9.70 2.14 8.15
C GLY A 503 -10.41 2.84 6.99
N GLU A 504 -11.32 2.16 6.29
CA GLU A 504 -12.12 2.73 5.20
C GLU A 504 -13.06 3.84 5.68
N ILE A 505 -13.76 3.63 6.81
CA ILE A 505 -14.65 4.64 7.41
C ILE A 505 -13.87 5.92 7.76
N ILE A 506 -12.70 5.78 8.38
CA ILE A 506 -11.85 6.92 8.75
C ILE A 506 -11.31 7.62 7.49
N THR A 507 -10.93 6.84 6.48
CA THR A 507 -10.40 7.36 5.21
C THR A 507 -11.45 8.17 4.46
N ASP A 508 -12.68 7.68 4.33
CA ASP A 508 -13.77 8.39 3.66
C ASP A 508 -14.10 9.71 4.38
N LYS A 509 -14.23 9.68 5.71
CA LYS A 509 -14.42 10.90 6.53
C LYS A 509 -13.33 11.93 6.26
N THR A 510 -12.07 11.51 6.27
CA THR A 510 -10.91 12.39 6.13
C THR A 510 -10.81 12.98 4.72
N ASN A 511 -11.07 12.18 3.68
CA ASN A 511 -11.08 12.65 2.30
C ASN A 511 -12.19 13.67 2.04
N ASN A 512 -13.39 13.43 2.57
CA ASN A 512 -14.50 14.36 2.46
C ASN A 512 -14.21 15.68 3.20
N GLN A 513 -13.54 15.61 4.36
CA GLN A 513 -13.07 16.80 5.07
C GLN A 513 -12.01 17.56 4.25
N LEU A 514 -10.97 16.88 3.76
CA LEU A 514 -9.90 17.47 2.96
C LEU A 514 -10.44 18.31 1.79
N ARG A 515 -11.29 17.70 0.95
CA ARG A 515 -11.84 18.37 -0.25
C ARG A 515 -12.61 19.65 0.08
N ARG A 516 -13.38 19.62 1.18
CA ARG A 516 -14.16 20.78 1.64
C ARG A 516 -13.26 21.93 2.10
N TYR A 517 -12.26 21.64 2.91
CA TYR A 517 -11.32 22.67 3.38
C TYR A 517 -10.41 23.20 2.27
N GLU A 518 -10.05 22.40 1.26
CA GLU A 518 -9.35 22.90 0.07
C GLU A 518 -10.18 23.94 -0.69
N SER A 519 -11.49 23.67 -0.87
CA SER A 519 -12.44 24.61 -1.48
C SER A 519 -12.54 25.92 -0.67
N LEU A 520 -12.66 25.82 0.65
CA LEU A 520 -12.67 26.98 1.54
C LEU A 520 -11.37 27.80 1.42
N CYS A 521 -10.21 27.14 1.39
CA CYS A 521 -8.93 27.83 1.21
C CYS A 521 -8.86 28.54 -0.15
N ALA A 522 -9.41 27.96 -1.22
CA ALA A 522 -9.48 28.61 -2.52
C ALA A 522 -10.38 29.85 -2.48
N GLN A 523 -11.55 29.75 -1.83
CA GLN A 523 -12.46 30.88 -1.62
C GLN A 523 -11.81 32.01 -0.82
N ALA A 524 -11.11 31.68 0.27
CA ALA A 524 -10.41 32.66 1.10
C ALA A 524 -9.32 33.43 0.34
N ARG A 525 -8.59 32.75 -0.56
CA ARG A 525 -7.61 33.40 -1.45
C ARG A 525 -8.26 34.31 -2.50
N ALA A 526 -9.52 34.06 -2.85
CA ALA A 526 -10.26 34.84 -3.83
C ALA A 526 -10.93 36.10 -3.26
N VAL A 527 -10.87 36.33 -1.93
CA VAL A 527 -11.42 37.53 -1.28
C VAL A 527 -10.76 38.80 -1.83
N SER A 528 -11.58 39.75 -2.30
CA SER A 528 -11.10 40.97 -2.98
C SER A 528 -11.67 42.23 -2.35
N SER A 529 -10.80 43.01 -1.70
CA SER A 529 -11.15 44.30 -1.11
C SER A 529 -11.58 45.34 -2.15
N THR A 530 -10.98 45.31 -3.34
CA THR A 530 -11.34 46.21 -4.44
C THR A 530 -12.74 45.93 -4.98
N ALA A 531 -13.14 44.66 -5.07
CA ALA A 531 -14.49 44.29 -5.48
C ALA A 531 -15.54 44.68 -4.43
N ASP A 532 -15.26 44.42 -3.15
CA ASP A 532 -16.10 44.82 -2.02
C ASP A 532 -16.28 46.36 -1.98
N LEU A 533 -15.19 47.13 -2.12
CA LEU A 533 -15.23 48.60 -2.14
C LEU A 533 -16.00 49.15 -3.35
N ALA A 534 -15.83 48.57 -4.53
CA ALA A 534 -16.57 48.97 -5.72
C ALA A 534 -18.08 48.74 -5.55
N HIS A 535 -18.47 47.65 -4.88
CA HIS A 535 -19.87 47.39 -4.56
C HIS A 535 -20.40 48.41 -3.53
N LEU A 536 -19.67 48.66 -2.45
CA LEU A 536 -20.03 49.67 -1.45
C LEU A 536 -20.19 51.07 -2.06
N ALA A 537 -19.24 51.49 -2.89
CA ALA A 537 -19.28 52.78 -3.56
C ALA A 537 -20.52 52.92 -4.46
N ARG A 538 -20.88 51.88 -5.23
CA ARG A 538 -22.12 51.88 -6.02
C ARG A 538 -23.36 52.06 -5.13
N THR A 539 -23.45 51.33 -4.02
CA THR A 539 -24.59 51.41 -3.09
C THR A 539 -24.72 52.80 -2.46
N LEU A 540 -23.60 53.45 -2.10
CA LEU A 540 -23.59 54.81 -1.55
C LEU A 540 -23.87 55.89 -2.60
N LEU A 541 -23.39 55.73 -3.83
CA LEU A 541 -23.62 56.68 -4.91
C LEU A 541 -25.07 56.65 -5.44
N THR A 542 -25.75 55.51 -5.35
CA THR A 542 -27.18 55.42 -5.65
C THR A 542 -28.06 56.14 -4.63
N SER A 543 -27.58 56.38 -3.40
CA SER A 543 -28.34 57.05 -2.34
C SER A 543 -28.10 58.57 -2.25
N THR A 544 -27.11 59.12 -2.97
CA THR A 544 -26.80 60.55 -2.96
C THR A 544 -26.47 61.08 -4.38
N PRO A 545 -27.26 62.00 -4.96
CA PRO A 545 -26.94 62.59 -6.26
C PRO A 545 -25.64 63.41 -6.19
N PRO A 546 -24.91 63.58 -7.32
CA PRO A 546 -23.65 64.33 -7.32
C PRO A 546 -23.87 65.77 -6.86
N ILE A 547 -23.36 66.09 -5.67
CA ILE A 547 -23.41 67.42 -5.07
C ILE A 547 -22.50 68.34 -5.88
N ARG A 548 -23.07 69.37 -6.56
CA ARG A 548 -22.28 70.50 -7.07
C ARG A 548 -21.55 71.15 -5.89
N THR A 549 -20.27 71.48 -6.05
CA THR A 549 -19.47 72.10 -4.97
C THR A 549 -20.19 73.33 -4.43
N PRO A 550 -20.60 73.36 -3.15
CA PRO A 550 -21.34 74.47 -2.58
C PRO A 550 -20.40 75.67 -2.39
N LYS A 551 -20.45 76.65 -3.31
CA LYS A 551 -19.73 77.91 -3.18
C LYS A 551 -20.60 78.93 -2.44
N ARG A 552 -19.98 79.72 -1.55
CA ARG A 552 -20.66 80.85 -0.89
C ARG A 552 -20.74 82.03 -1.87
N ALA A 553 -21.89 82.68 -1.94
CA ALA A 553 -22.08 83.90 -2.72
C ALA A 553 -21.66 85.13 -1.92
N PHE A 554 -21.19 86.17 -2.59
CA PHE A 554 -21.05 87.50 -1.98
C PHE A 554 -22.45 88.04 -1.65
N LEU A 555 -22.66 88.47 -0.41
CA LEU A 555 -23.91 89.06 0.06
C LEU A 555 -23.67 90.55 0.35
N PRO A 556 -24.24 91.48 -0.43
CA PRO A 556 -24.17 92.90 -0.09
C PRO A 556 -24.96 93.18 1.20
N PRO A 557 -24.63 94.25 1.95
CA PRO A 557 -25.31 94.61 3.21
C PRO A 557 -26.78 95.06 3.05
N TYR A 558 -27.32 95.01 1.83
CA TYR A 558 -28.71 95.36 1.54
C TYR A 558 -29.38 94.26 0.69
N PRO A 559 -30.67 93.91 0.96
CA PRO A 559 -31.54 94.47 1.99
C PRO A 559 -31.16 94.05 3.43
N PRO A 560 -31.51 94.86 4.44
CA PRO A 560 -31.23 94.57 5.86
C PRO A 560 -31.78 93.20 6.27
N GLU A 561 -31.09 92.53 7.18
CA GLU A 561 -31.57 91.29 7.76
C GLU A 561 -32.78 91.58 8.68
N PRO A 562 -33.67 90.61 8.92
CA PRO A 562 -34.94 90.86 9.63
C PRO A 562 -34.79 91.45 11.04
N ASP A 563 -33.62 91.27 11.66
CA ASP A 563 -33.31 91.73 13.02
C ASP A 563 -32.57 93.09 13.05
N ASP A 564 -32.25 93.66 11.88
CA ASP A 564 -31.58 94.95 11.80
C ASP A 564 -32.54 96.11 12.15
N PRO A 565 -32.10 97.11 12.94
CA PRO A 565 -32.92 98.28 13.22
C PRO A 565 -33.22 99.07 11.93
N PRO A 566 -34.40 99.73 11.83
CA PRO A 566 -34.76 100.49 10.64
C PRO A 566 -33.74 101.60 10.35
N ILE A 567 -33.13 101.54 9.16
CA ILE A 567 -32.14 102.50 8.70
C ILE A 567 -32.87 103.66 8.01
N ASP A 568 -32.97 104.80 8.69
CA ASP A 568 -33.68 106.00 8.22
C ASP A 568 -32.69 107.02 7.62
N VAL A 569 -32.00 106.63 6.54
CA VAL A 569 -30.99 107.45 5.86
C VAL A 569 -31.49 107.86 4.47
N PRO A 570 -31.47 109.16 4.10
CA PRO A 570 -31.90 109.63 2.78
C PRO A 570 -31.16 108.91 1.62
N ALA A 571 -31.88 108.56 0.55
CA ALA A 571 -31.32 107.84 -0.61
C ALA A 571 -30.14 108.58 -1.28
N GLU A 572 -30.10 109.90 -1.16
CA GLU A 572 -29.03 110.76 -1.72
C GLU A 572 -27.72 110.72 -0.91
N THR A 573 -27.75 110.26 0.36
CA THR A 573 -26.57 110.11 1.21
C THR A 573 -26.16 108.64 1.40
N MET A 574 -26.82 107.70 0.72
CA MET A 574 -26.53 106.26 0.83
C MET A 574 -25.23 105.90 0.09
N PRO A 575 -24.29 105.16 0.71
CA PRO A 575 -23.06 104.74 0.05
C PRO A 575 -23.35 103.78 -1.14
N PRO A 576 -22.47 103.74 -2.17
CA PRO A 576 -22.66 102.88 -3.33
C PRO A 576 -22.63 101.39 -2.96
N VAL A 577 -23.53 100.60 -3.57
CA VAL A 577 -23.56 99.14 -3.39
C VAL A 577 -22.32 98.52 -4.01
N LEU A 578 -21.48 97.91 -3.17
CA LEU A 578 -20.24 97.27 -3.60
C LEU A 578 -20.50 95.86 -4.15
N ARG A 579 -19.59 95.41 -5.01
CA ARG A 579 -19.56 94.05 -5.58
C ARG A 579 -18.50 93.22 -4.87
N GLY A 580 -18.44 91.91 -5.15
CA GLY A 580 -17.40 91.00 -4.63
C GLY A 580 -16.01 91.23 -5.25
N GLU A 581 -15.55 92.47 -5.25
CA GLU A 581 -14.30 92.96 -5.85
C GLU A 581 -13.57 93.84 -4.84
N MET A 582 -12.24 93.95 -4.96
CA MET A 582 -11.43 94.74 -4.04
C MET A 582 -11.36 96.22 -4.46
N LEU A 583 -11.52 97.14 -3.51
CA LEU A 583 -11.40 98.59 -3.74
C LEU A 583 -9.99 99.09 -3.38
N LEU A 584 -9.26 99.63 -4.36
CA LEU A 584 -7.89 100.15 -4.20
C LEU A 584 -7.85 101.67 -4.47
N ASP A 585 -8.35 102.51 -3.55
CA ASP A 585 -8.30 103.98 -3.67
C ASP A 585 -7.06 104.59 -2.98
N ARG A 586 -6.71 105.85 -3.32
CA ARG A 586 -5.50 106.59 -2.85
C ARG A 586 -5.36 106.71 -1.33
N MET A 587 -6.44 106.57 -0.55
CA MET A 587 -6.43 106.57 0.92
C MET A 587 -6.20 105.17 1.53
N GLY A 588 -6.41 104.07 0.78
CA GLY A 588 -6.28 102.68 1.25
C GLY A 588 -5.13 101.88 0.62
N GLY A 589 -4.52 102.39 -0.45
CA GLY A 589 -3.47 101.69 -1.21
C GLY A 589 -2.19 101.36 -0.41
N GLY A 590 -1.86 102.13 0.63
CA GLY A 590 -0.73 101.83 1.52
C GLY A 590 -0.96 100.58 2.37
N GLN A 591 -2.18 100.40 2.89
CA GLN A 591 -2.54 99.26 3.73
C GLN A 591 -2.74 97.98 2.90
N ALA A 592 -3.31 98.10 1.69
CA ALA A 592 -3.41 96.98 0.75
C ALA A 592 -2.05 96.44 0.31
N ARG A 593 -1.06 97.32 0.09
CA ARG A 593 0.31 96.93 -0.28
C ARG A 593 1.05 96.21 0.86
N LEU A 594 0.89 96.67 2.10
CA LEU A 594 1.43 95.97 3.28
C LEU A 594 0.76 94.60 3.48
N SER A 595 -0.56 94.51 3.26
CA SER A 595 -1.30 93.25 3.29
C SER A 595 -0.83 92.27 2.21
N TYR A 596 -0.56 92.77 1.00
CA TYR A 596 0.00 91.97 -0.10
C TYR A 596 1.39 91.40 0.23
N GLU A 597 2.30 92.23 0.75
CA GLU A 597 3.64 91.76 1.13
C GLU A 597 3.58 90.72 2.26
N GLN A 598 2.63 90.87 3.20
CA GLN A 598 2.38 89.89 4.26
C GLN A 598 1.80 88.58 3.70
N LEU A 599 0.79 88.63 2.83
CA LEU A 599 0.19 87.44 2.21
C LEU A 599 1.20 86.66 1.35
N LYS A 600 2.08 87.36 0.63
CA LYS A 600 3.16 86.75 -0.13
C LYS A 600 4.15 86.02 0.78
N LYS A 601 4.49 86.62 1.92
CA LYS A 601 5.35 85.98 2.92
C LYS A 601 4.65 84.75 3.54
N ASP A 602 3.40 84.90 3.95
CA ASP A 602 2.60 83.81 4.53
C ASP A 602 2.44 82.64 3.54
N ALA A 603 2.28 82.92 2.24
CA ALA A 603 2.24 81.89 1.20
C ALA A 603 3.55 81.11 1.09
N ILE A 604 4.70 81.79 1.11
CA ILE A 604 6.03 81.16 1.09
C ILE A 604 6.24 80.29 2.34
N ASP A 605 5.88 80.81 3.52
CA ASP A 605 6.03 80.10 4.79
C ASP A 605 5.13 78.85 4.84
N LEU A 606 3.88 78.96 4.36
CA LEU A 606 2.95 77.83 4.25
C LEU A 606 3.42 76.79 3.21
N GLU A 607 3.98 77.21 2.09
CA GLU A 607 4.57 76.30 1.09
C GLU A 607 5.77 75.53 1.65
N ALA A 608 6.64 76.22 2.41
CA ALA A 608 7.75 75.59 3.11
C ALA A 608 7.25 74.58 4.16
N GLN A 609 6.21 74.93 4.92
CA GLN A 609 5.59 74.04 5.91
C GLN A 609 4.97 72.79 5.26
N ILE A 610 4.27 72.94 4.14
CA ILE A 610 3.72 71.83 3.36
C ILE A 610 4.83 70.87 2.93
N LYS A 611 5.95 71.40 2.42
CA LYS A 611 7.10 70.58 2.03
C LYS A 611 7.67 69.80 3.22
N MET A 612 7.86 70.45 4.37
CA MET A 612 8.35 69.78 5.60
C MET A 612 7.38 68.70 6.09
N LEU A 613 6.07 68.94 6.01
CA LEU A 613 5.05 67.96 6.38
C LEU A 613 5.07 66.76 5.44
N GLN A 614 5.22 66.99 4.13
CA GLN A 614 5.33 65.96 3.11
C GLN A 614 6.58 65.09 3.30
N ASP A 615 7.76 65.70 3.48
CA ASP A 615 9.01 64.97 3.72
C ASP A 615 8.93 64.09 4.98
N GLY A 616 8.29 64.61 6.03
CA GLY A 616 8.06 63.85 7.25
C GLY A 616 7.04 62.72 7.09
N LEU A 617 6.00 62.89 6.28
CA LEU A 617 5.05 61.82 5.95
C LEU A 617 5.75 60.69 5.19
N ASP A 618 6.61 61.02 4.23
CA ASP A 618 7.39 60.03 3.47
C ASP A 618 8.37 59.28 4.38
N ALA A 619 8.98 59.96 5.36
CA ALA A 619 9.84 59.33 6.36
C ALA A 619 9.05 58.35 7.24
N LEU A 620 7.90 58.77 7.78
CA LEU A 620 7.04 57.91 8.60
C LEU A 620 6.53 56.70 7.81
N ALA A 621 6.13 56.89 6.54
CA ALA A 621 5.68 55.79 5.68
C ALA A 621 6.79 54.73 5.47
N ARG A 622 8.05 55.15 5.27
CA ARG A 622 9.19 54.22 5.17
C ARG A 622 9.48 53.48 6.48
N ILE A 623 9.31 54.14 7.64
CA ILE A 623 9.50 53.50 8.93
C ILE A 623 8.35 52.50 9.19
N GLN A 624 7.12 52.86 8.84
CA GLN A 624 5.97 51.98 8.94
C GLN A 624 6.13 50.71 8.10
N ALA A 625 6.55 50.85 6.83
CA ALA A 625 6.77 49.71 5.93
C ALA A 625 7.82 48.73 6.49
N ARG A 626 8.97 49.24 6.96
CA ARG A 626 10.01 48.41 7.60
C ARG A 626 9.52 47.75 8.88
N SER A 627 8.69 48.44 9.66
CA SER A 627 8.14 47.92 10.91
C SER A 627 7.12 46.80 10.64
N LEU A 628 6.35 46.90 9.54
CA LEU A 628 5.47 45.83 9.06
C LEU A 628 6.26 44.59 8.62
N GLU A 629 7.30 44.77 7.80
CA GLU A 629 8.20 43.68 7.39
C GLU A 629 8.87 42.98 8.59
N SER A 630 9.13 43.73 9.65
CA SER A 630 9.74 43.24 10.88
C SER A 630 8.73 42.72 11.92
N ASN A 631 7.43 42.62 11.58
CA ASN A 631 6.35 42.20 12.47
C ASN A 631 6.20 43.03 13.78
N LEU A 632 6.60 44.31 13.77
CA LEU A 632 6.53 45.21 14.93
C LEU A 632 5.19 45.96 15.01
N TYR A 633 4.09 45.23 15.19
CA TYR A 633 2.73 45.78 15.06
C TYR A 633 2.39 46.90 16.05
N ALA A 634 2.89 46.86 17.29
CA ALA A 634 2.67 47.94 18.26
C ALA A 634 3.27 49.28 17.78
N LYS A 635 4.48 49.22 17.20
CA LYS A 635 5.16 50.38 16.62
C LYS A 635 4.46 50.87 15.35
N VAL A 636 3.94 49.95 14.53
CA VAL A 636 3.13 50.29 13.35
C VAL A 636 1.88 51.08 13.75
N ASN A 637 1.22 50.70 14.84
CA ASN A 637 0.03 51.40 15.34
C ASN A 637 0.35 52.81 15.82
N GLU A 638 1.42 52.98 16.59
CA GLU A 638 1.89 54.30 17.05
C GLU A 638 2.23 55.22 15.86
N ILE A 639 3.01 54.71 14.89
CA ILE A 639 3.36 55.46 13.68
C ILE A 639 2.11 55.77 12.83
N GLN A 640 1.11 54.88 12.79
CA GLN A 640 -0.12 55.11 12.04
C GLN A 640 -0.93 56.28 12.60
N GLU A 641 -0.93 56.47 13.92
CA GLU A 641 -1.55 57.63 14.57
C GLU A 641 -0.81 58.92 14.18
N GLU A 642 0.52 58.93 14.27
CA GLU A 642 1.36 60.06 13.89
C GLU A 642 1.20 60.44 12.39
N ILE A 643 1.18 59.45 11.50
CA ILE A 643 0.90 59.65 10.07
C ILE A 643 -0.48 60.30 9.87
N SER A 644 -1.48 59.87 10.64
CA SER A 644 -2.85 60.36 10.50
C SER A 644 -2.97 61.84 10.91
N LEU A 645 -2.37 62.21 12.03
CA LEU A 645 -2.27 63.60 12.49
C LEU A 645 -1.51 64.46 11.47
N LYS A 646 -0.35 63.99 11.01
CA LYS A 646 0.47 64.74 10.07
C LYS A 646 -0.19 64.90 8.69
N LYS A 647 -0.99 63.92 8.23
CA LYS A 647 -1.84 64.04 7.03
C LYS A 647 -2.95 65.06 7.22
N TYR A 648 -3.52 65.17 8.42
CA TYR A 648 -4.50 66.21 8.74
C TYR A 648 -3.86 67.59 8.66
N ASP A 649 -2.73 67.80 9.36
CA ASP A 649 -2.01 69.07 9.34
C ASP A 649 -1.63 69.47 7.91
N TYR A 650 -1.08 68.54 7.13
CA TYR A 650 -0.76 68.76 5.72
C TYR A 650 -1.97 69.28 4.92
N ARG A 651 -3.14 68.63 5.06
CA ARG A 651 -4.37 69.05 4.37
C ARG A 651 -4.90 70.39 4.90
N ALA A 652 -4.82 70.63 6.20
CA ALA A 652 -5.22 71.90 6.79
C ALA A 652 -4.35 73.05 6.28
N THR A 653 -3.02 72.88 6.26
CA THR A 653 -2.09 73.86 5.68
C THR A 653 -2.34 74.07 4.19
N GLN A 654 -2.68 73.02 3.42
CA GLN A 654 -3.09 73.18 2.02
C GLN A 654 -4.36 74.02 1.86
N LEU A 655 -5.36 73.84 2.73
CA LEU A 655 -6.57 74.67 2.73
C LEU A 655 -6.26 76.13 3.07
N HIS A 656 -5.38 76.36 4.06
CA HIS A 656 -4.93 77.71 4.42
C HIS A 656 -4.16 78.37 3.28
N LEU A 657 -3.24 77.66 2.64
CA LEU A 657 -2.50 78.18 1.48
C LEU A 657 -3.45 78.50 0.31
N ALA A 658 -4.47 77.68 0.07
CA ALA A 658 -5.48 77.96 -0.95
C ALA A 658 -6.25 79.26 -0.66
N ALA A 659 -6.57 79.52 0.62
CA ALA A 659 -7.21 80.78 1.04
C ALA A 659 -6.27 81.98 0.84
N VAL A 660 -5.01 81.88 1.28
CA VAL A 660 -3.99 82.94 1.15
C VAL A 660 -3.72 83.25 -0.33
N ARG A 661 -3.55 82.23 -1.18
CA ARG A 661 -3.38 82.41 -2.64
C ARG A 661 -4.58 83.06 -3.29
N ALA A 662 -5.79 82.71 -2.88
CA ALA A 662 -7.01 83.35 -3.39
C ALA A 662 -7.09 84.83 -2.98
N GLN A 663 -6.67 85.17 -1.75
CA GLN A 663 -6.58 86.55 -1.27
C GLN A 663 -5.48 87.35 -2.00
N ASP A 664 -4.31 86.75 -2.18
CA ASP A 664 -3.17 87.32 -2.92
C ASP A 664 -3.54 87.64 -4.39
N PHE A 665 -4.29 86.75 -5.03
CA PHE A 665 -4.81 86.95 -6.39
C PHE A 665 -5.76 88.15 -6.51
N LEU A 666 -6.52 88.47 -5.47
CA LEU A 666 -7.43 89.63 -5.47
C LEU A 666 -6.69 90.97 -5.32
N ILE A 667 -5.48 90.99 -4.74
CA ILE A 667 -4.68 92.22 -4.52
C ILE A 667 -3.61 92.40 -5.62
N SER A 668 -3.17 91.30 -6.23
CA SER A 668 -2.13 91.31 -7.26
C SER A 668 -2.53 92.23 -8.43
N PRO A 669 -1.67 93.16 -8.88
CA PRO A 669 -1.93 93.94 -10.08
C PRO A 669 -1.96 93.01 -11.29
N SER A 670 -2.98 93.17 -12.14
CA SER A 670 -3.06 92.46 -13.44
C SER A 670 -1.89 92.83 -14.34
#